data_AF-A0AAU5GTS6-F1
#
_entry.id   AF-A0AAU5GTS6-F1
#
_cell.length_a   1.000
_cell.length_b   1.000
_cell.length_c   1.000
_cell.angle_alpha   90.00
_cell.angle_beta   90.00
_cell.angle_gamma   90.00
#
_symmetry.space_group_name_H-M   'P 1'
#
loop_
_entity.id
_entity.type
_entity.pdbx_description
1 polymer ?
#
loop_
_entity_poly.entity_id
_entity_poly.type
_entity_poly.pdbx_seq_one_letter_code
_entity_poly.pdbx_strand_id
1 'polypeptide(L)'
;MTYRARPRALLVAVAAAMAPALAVPTAARAATAAAAATLTVASGETVELTSTTTLSALTVEEGGTITVPDGYSLTLTVDGVETGSELAELTDGYGGVATAIAAGTYTGTVVLTVATANELAYSTLTFPFRQALYVGAGGVVTKESVLASVVGGTATNTAATGVSITSTGEAFNGVYVSDGSYALTSPEISFTGNGRCDFIGYGAAVLGTGDGATLVLDDATIATKGVVRTAVIADDGSNVVVKNSTLSAADGVLPDEYVPSSDPRYMIVVPWMLGLSGNVRATNLLGTDTRASYVNCDVSSENWGVLSVDEGSGCTLTTINCTVSNTGTDGYGTYAIGDVTEHILGTTFDVCSYATINWGGTVHYGDSTAEAVADLNDSLELGLTATELAALPEQATVINSGRFGVMWATGAPVIIDGGTQITTAETTFLSKSSAAVLTVDGSEGASISSGTGVIFQLMDTDNPGKTTVSGKPWSSETSAVYTEPTGTVSKVSGFDVTTATSTDASATFTDISLAGDFYNSIRGGTSSLSGMNLALTFDGGDITGVITASAAKHNISTITPADYRELGEVTNTAQAVVNNGVIVSLANGAVWTVTGTSYLSALDIADDASVTAPSGKTVSMTVDGTATAVKAGGSYSGAITLTVA
;
A
#
# COMPACT_ATOMS: atom_id res chain seq x y z
N MET A 1 42.45 44.78 -22.04
CA MET A 1 43.28 45.66 -21.18
C MET A 1 42.69 45.53 -19.78
N THR A 2 43.35 45.10 -18.71
CA THR A 2 44.78 45.15 -18.38
C THR A 2 45.14 44.04 -17.39
N TYR A 3 46.10 43.22 -17.81
CA TYR A 3 47.10 42.46 -17.06
C TYR A 3 47.61 43.11 -15.75
N ARG A 4 47.98 42.28 -14.77
CA ARG A 4 49.22 42.31 -13.96
C ARG A 4 49.15 41.21 -12.87
N ALA A 5 50.22 40.56 -12.40
CA ALA A 5 51.57 40.26 -12.86
C ALA A 5 52.15 39.32 -11.77
N ARG A 6 52.91 38.30 -12.17
CA ARG A 6 53.79 37.50 -11.29
C ARG A 6 54.95 38.35 -10.75
N PRO A 7 55.65 37.86 -9.71
CA PRO A 7 57.11 37.92 -9.70
C PRO A 7 57.79 36.54 -9.68
N ARG A 8 58.88 36.51 -10.43
CA ARG A 8 60.05 35.59 -10.51
C ARG A 8 60.74 35.46 -9.14
N ALA A 9 61.66 34.55 -8.82
CA ALA A 9 62.26 33.32 -9.35
C ALA A 9 63.29 32.89 -8.29
N LEU A 10 63.68 31.61 -8.22
CA LEU A 10 65.10 31.25 -8.04
C LEU A 10 65.34 29.79 -8.44
N LEU A 11 66.25 29.59 -9.41
CA LEU A 11 66.92 28.32 -9.67
C LEU A 11 67.98 28.06 -8.59
N VAL A 12 68.07 26.82 -8.10
CA VAL A 12 69.33 26.18 -7.74
C VAL A 12 69.27 24.75 -8.25
N ALA A 13 70.24 24.39 -9.09
CA ALA A 13 70.47 23.04 -9.58
C ALA A 13 71.56 22.38 -8.74
N VAL A 14 71.36 21.12 -8.32
CA VAL A 14 72.44 20.13 -8.12
C VAL A 14 71.89 18.74 -8.47
N ALA A 15 72.64 18.04 -9.31
CA ALA A 15 72.40 16.72 -9.86
C ALA A 15 72.71 15.58 -8.87
N ALA A 16 72.09 14.41 -9.06
CA ALA A 16 72.76 13.11 -8.90
C ALA A 16 71.94 11.94 -9.47
N ALA A 17 72.60 11.23 -10.40
CA ALA A 17 72.60 9.78 -10.63
C ALA A 17 71.30 9.04 -11.05
N MET A 18 71.31 8.55 -12.29
CA MET A 18 70.51 7.42 -12.76
C MET A 18 71.06 6.08 -12.23
N ALA A 19 70.16 5.15 -11.89
CA ALA A 19 70.27 3.72 -12.20
C ALA A 19 68.85 3.09 -12.21
N PRO A 20 68.57 2.09 -13.06
CA PRO A 20 67.21 1.70 -13.42
C PRO A 20 66.63 0.64 -12.47
N ALA A 21 65.34 0.78 -12.14
CA ALA A 21 64.54 -0.32 -11.61
C ALA A 21 63.59 -0.80 -12.72
N LEU A 22 63.65 -2.10 -13.00
CA LEU A 22 62.87 -2.79 -14.01
C LEU A 22 61.36 -2.55 -13.79
N ALA A 23 60.72 -1.86 -14.73
CA ALA A 23 59.28 -1.89 -14.89
C ALA A 23 58.91 -3.27 -15.47
N VAL A 24 58.19 -4.07 -14.70
CA VAL A 24 57.48 -5.24 -15.22
C VAL A 24 56.28 -4.69 -16.01
N PRO A 25 56.10 -5.03 -17.30
CA PRO A 25 54.91 -4.63 -18.02
C PRO A 25 53.74 -5.50 -17.53
N THR A 26 52.79 -4.91 -16.81
CA THR A 26 51.44 -5.46 -16.70
C THR A 26 50.79 -5.31 -18.07
N ALA A 27 50.73 -6.43 -18.81
CA ALA A 27 50.13 -6.48 -20.13
C ALA A 27 48.60 -6.33 -19.99
N ALA A 28 48.09 -5.12 -20.27
CA ALA A 28 46.69 -4.92 -20.58
C ALA A 28 46.39 -5.66 -21.91
N ARG A 29 45.59 -6.72 -21.83
CA ARG A 29 45.16 -7.49 -23.00
C ARG A 29 43.78 -7.00 -23.40
N ALA A 30 43.71 -6.17 -24.43
CA ALA A 30 42.45 -5.90 -25.12
C ALA A 30 41.98 -7.19 -25.83
N ALA A 31 40.79 -7.66 -25.51
CA ALA A 31 40.16 -8.82 -26.15
C ALA A 31 38.96 -8.34 -26.99
N THR A 32 39.00 -8.62 -28.29
CA THR A 32 37.85 -8.53 -29.20
C THR A 32 37.26 -9.93 -29.46
N ALA A 33 35.93 -9.94 -29.49
CA ALA A 33 34.95 -11.03 -29.63
C ALA A 33 35.40 -12.40 -30.21
N ALA A 34 35.29 -13.42 -29.36
CA ALA A 34 34.70 -14.72 -29.66
C ALA A 34 34.12 -15.27 -28.34
N ALA A 35 32.93 -15.89 -28.36
CA ALA A 35 32.21 -16.42 -27.19
C ALA A 35 32.91 -17.61 -26.48
N ALA A 36 34.24 -17.64 -26.46
CA ALA A 36 35.10 -18.68 -25.88
C ALA A 36 35.94 -18.19 -24.68
N ALA A 37 35.70 -16.97 -24.18
CA ALA A 37 36.42 -16.44 -23.04
C ALA A 37 35.76 -16.93 -21.73
N THR A 38 36.57 -17.42 -20.81
CA THR A 38 36.23 -17.62 -19.40
C THR A 38 36.92 -16.52 -18.60
N LEU A 39 36.29 -16.03 -17.53
CA LEU A 39 36.90 -15.10 -16.57
C LEU A 39 36.91 -15.74 -15.19
N THR A 40 38.05 -15.67 -14.50
CA THR A 40 38.15 -16.02 -13.08
C THR A 40 38.65 -14.78 -12.36
N VAL A 41 37.95 -14.38 -11.30
CA VAL A 41 38.32 -13.30 -10.38
C VAL A 41 38.69 -13.97 -9.07
N ALA A 42 39.98 -14.06 -8.79
CA ALA A 42 40.50 -14.75 -7.61
C ALA A 42 40.19 -13.98 -6.30
N SER A 43 40.32 -14.66 -5.17
CA SER A 43 40.12 -14.04 -3.86
C SER A 43 41.06 -12.83 -3.68
N GLY A 44 40.48 -11.67 -3.35
CA GLY A 44 41.20 -10.40 -3.22
C GLY A 44 41.61 -9.73 -4.53
N GLU A 45 41.24 -10.32 -5.69
CA GLU A 45 41.41 -9.69 -7.00
C GLU A 45 40.27 -8.73 -7.29
N THR A 46 40.58 -7.58 -7.88
CA THR A 46 39.60 -6.65 -8.43
C THR A 46 39.80 -6.53 -9.93
N VAL A 47 38.74 -6.82 -10.70
CA VAL A 47 38.72 -6.67 -12.16
C VAL A 47 37.79 -5.52 -12.52
N GLU A 48 38.35 -4.45 -13.09
CA GLU A 48 37.56 -3.34 -13.63
C GLU A 48 37.16 -3.62 -15.08
N LEU A 49 35.86 -3.56 -15.38
CA LEU A 49 35.32 -3.66 -16.72
C LEU A 49 34.91 -2.30 -17.26
N THR A 50 35.49 -1.88 -18.38
CA THR A 50 35.17 -0.61 -19.03
C THR A 50 34.14 -0.74 -20.16
N SER A 51 33.68 -1.96 -20.44
CA SER A 51 32.71 -2.25 -21.50
C SER A 51 32.01 -3.58 -21.28
N THR A 52 30.79 -3.71 -21.79
CA THR A 52 30.03 -4.96 -21.76
C THR A 52 30.83 -6.12 -22.31
N THR A 53 30.91 -7.21 -21.54
CA THR A 53 31.75 -8.37 -21.83
C THR A 53 30.91 -9.64 -21.85
N THR A 54 31.06 -10.44 -22.92
CA THR A 54 30.39 -11.75 -23.06
C THR A 54 31.39 -12.88 -22.85
N LEU A 55 31.02 -13.85 -22.02
CA LEU A 55 31.83 -14.99 -21.60
C LEU A 55 31.02 -16.30 -21.73
N SER A 56 31.72 -17.42 -21.74
CA SER A 56 31.12 -18.77 -21.62
C SER A 56 31.07 -19.27 -20.17
N ALA A 57 31.91 -18.69 -19.30
CA ALA A 57 31.89 -18.92 -17.87
C ALA A 57 32.54 -17.74 -17.12
N LEU A 58 32.01 -17.45 -15.93
CA LEU A 58 32.59 -16.54 -14.94
C LEU A 58 32.77 -17.31 -13.63
N THR A 59 33.89 -17.16 -12.96
CA THR A 59 34.08 -17.60 -11.57
C THR A 59 34.56 -16.42 -10.74
N VAL A 60 33.81 -16.07 -9.70
CA VAL A 60 34.21 -15.08 -8.70
C VAL A 60 34.47 -15.86 -7.42
N GLU A 61 35.72 -15.90 -6.96
CA GLU A 61 36.05 -16.49 -5.68
C GLU A 61 35.62 -15.56 -4.53
N GLU A 62 35.49 -16.11 -3.32
CA GLU A 62 35.17 -15.33 -2.12
C GLU A 62 36.14 -14.15 -1.96
N GLY A 63 35.61 -12.93 -1.84
CA GLY A 63 36.38 -11.69 -1.77
C GLY A 63 36.98 -11.21 -3.11
N GLY A 64 36.70 -11.87 -4.23
CA GLY A 64 36.93 -11.32 -5.57
C GLY A 64 35.90 -10.25 -5.90
N THR A 65 36.27 -9.24 -6.68
CA THR A 65 35.37 -8.11 -7.00
C THR A 65 35.44 -7.73 -8.47
N ILE A 66 34.30 -7.46 -9.07
CA ILE A 66 34.21 -6.85 -10.40
C ILE A 66 33.67 -5.44 -10.25
N THR A 67 34.37 -4.46 -10.79
CA THR A 67 33.98 -3.05 -10.74
C THR A 67 33.78 -2.50 -12.14
N VAL A 68 33.15 -1.33 -12.22
CA VAL A 68 33.03 -0.51 -13.42
C VAL A 68 33.46 0.92 -13.08
N PRO A 69 33.83 1.75 -14.07
CA PRO A 69 34.16 3.14 -13.83
C PRO A 69 33.00 3.94 -13.21
N ASP A 70 33.32 5.03 -12.53
CA ASP A 70 32.32 5.98 -12.00
C ASP A 70 31.32 6.43 -13.09
N GLY A 71 30.05 6.53 -12.72
CA GLY A 71 28.96 6.85 -13.65
C GLY A 71 28.43 5.65 -14.45
N TYR A 72 28.85 4.44 -14.11
CA TYR A 72 28.34 3.19 -14.68
C TYR A 72 27.84 2.23 -13.60
N SER A 73 26.95 1.32 -13.99
CA SER A 73 26.48 0.19 -13.21
C SER A 73 26.86 -1.12 -13.87
N LEU A 74 27.03 -2.17 -13.05
CA LEU A 74 27.36 -3.51 -13.49
C LEU A 74 26.17 -4.43 -13.27
N THR A 75 25.82 -5.23 -14.28
CA THR A 75 24.81 -6.29 -14.14
C THR A 75 25.29 -7.57 -14.80
N LEU A 76 25.14 -8.69 -14.09
CA LEU A 76 25.40 -10.03 -14.60
C LEU A 76 24.10 -10.65 -15.12
N THR A 77 24.13 -11.16 -16.35
CA THR A 77 23.12 -12.08 -16.85
C THR A 77 23.74 -13.41 -17.28
N VAL A 78 22.99 -14.50 -17.11
CA VAL A 78 23.33 -15.84 -17.59
C VAL A 78 22.16 -16.37 -18.40
N ASP A 79 22.38 -16.64 -19.68
CA ASP A 79 21.35 -17.13 -20.60
C ASP A 79 20.07 -16.29 -20.61
N GLY A 80 20.22 -14.96 -20.43
CA GLY A 80 19.10 -14.03 -20.43
C GLY A 80 18.48 -13.74 -19.05
N VAL A 81 18.91 -14.45 -18.00
CA VAL A 81 18.42 -14.24 -16.63
C VAL A 81 19.37 -13.32 -15.88
N GLU A 82 18.85 -12.23 -15.29
CA GLU A 82 19.63 -11.42 -14.34
C GLU A 82 19.84 -12.20 -13.04
N THR A 83 21.09 -12.30 -12.59
CA THR A 83 21.45 -13.16 -11.45
C THR A 83 22.75 -12.73 -10.79
N GLY A 84 23.02 -13.27 -9.60
CA GLY A 84 24.27 -13.07 -8.89
C GLY A 84 24.45 -11.69 -8.27
N SER A 85 23.50 -10.78 -8.42
CA SER A 85 23.53 -9.49 -7.72
C SER A 85 23.13 -9.65 -6.27
N GLU A 86 23.99 -9.24 -5.35
CA GLU A 86 23.78 -9.26 -3.90
C GLU A 86 23.88 -7.84 -3.33
N LEU A 87 22.92 -7.48 -2.50
CA LEU A 87 22.94 -6.29 -1.70
C LEU A 87 23.87 -6.49 -0.50
N ALA A 88 24.51 -5.40 -0.09
CA ALA A 88 25.17 -5.38 1.22
C ALA A 88 24.15 -5.52 2.35
N GLU A 89 24.61 -5.83 3.56
CA GLU A 89 23.75 -5.83 4.74
C GLU A 89 23.03 -4.47 4.91
N LEU A 90 21.78 -4.50 5.40
CA LEU A 90 21.01 -3.30 5.73
C LEU A 90 21.51 -2.66 7.03
N THR A 91 22.77 -2.21 7.02
CA THR A 91 23.48 -1.63 8.17
C THR A 91 23.58 -0.11 8.08
N ASP A 92 24.08 0.51 9.15
CA ASP A 92 24.17 1.96 9.37
C ASP A 92 24.64 2.76 8.13
N GLY A 93 23.70 3.38 7.42
CA GLY A 93 23.97 4.29 6.29
C GLY A 93 23.87 3.68 4.89
N TYR A 94 23.46 2.41 4.77
CA TYR A 94 23.52 1.64 3.52
C TYR A 94 22.15 1.22 2.95
N GLY A 95 21.09 1.99 3.23
CA GLY A 95 19.75 1.70 2.67
C GLY A 95 19.69 1.78 1.13
N GLY A 96 20.47 2.69 0.53
CA GLY A 96 20.64 2.83 -0.91
C GLY A 96 22.08 2.53 -1.29
N VAL A 97 22.37 1.27 -1.62
CA VAL A 97 23.70 0.81 -2.03
C VAL A 97 23.63 0.01 -3.32
N ALA A 98 24.72 0.06 -4.07
CA ALA A 98 24.89 -0.81 -5.24
C ALA A 98 25.03 -2.26 -4.80
N THR A 99 24.46 -3.15 -5.61
CA THR A 99 24.70 -4.58 -5.50
C THR A 99 26.12 -4.92 -5.98
N ALA A 100 26.72 -5.94 -5.40
CA ALA A 100 27.93 -6.58 -5.90
C ALA A 100 27.58 -7.90 -6.61
N ILE A 101 28.47 -8.37 -7.49
CA ILE A 101 28.36 -9.74 -8.04
C ILE A 101 28.88 -10.73 -7.00
N ALA A 102 28.01 -11.63 -6.56
CA ALA A 102 28.29 -12.66 -5.57
C ALA A 102 29.44 -13.58 -6.00
N ALA A 103 30.10 -14.15 -5.00
CA ALA A 103 31.03 -15.25 -5.24
C ALA A 103 30.27 -16.46 -5.80
N GLY A 104 30.85 -17.12 -6.80
CA GLY A 104 30.21 -18.25 -7.46
C GLY A 104 30.78 -18.57 -8.83
N THR A 105 30.29 -19.65 -9.40
CA THR A 105 30.57 -20.04 -10.79
C THR A 105 29.31 -19.94 -11.61
N TYR A 106 29.37 -19.13 -12.66
CA TYR A 106 28.28 -18.88 -13.60
C TYR A 106 28.69 -19.44 -14.97
N THR A 107 27.84 -20.27 -15.57
CA THR A 107 28.14 -20.95 -16.84
C THR A 107 26.96 -20.83 -17.79
N GLY A 108 27.23 -20.64 -19.08
CA GLY A 108 26.21 -20.38 -20.11
C GLY A 108 26.62 -19.19 -20.95
N THR A 109 25.66 -18.47 -21.49
CA THR A 109 25.89 -17.16 -22.11
C THR A 109 25.96 -16.12 -21.00
N VAL A 110 27.16 -15.91 -20.47
CA VAL A 110 27.41 -14.93 -19.41
C VAL A 110 27.62 -13.56 -20.04
N VAL A 111 26.85 -12.55 -19.61
CA VAL A 111 27.04 -11.16 -20.04
C VAL A 111 27.19 -10.27 -18.81
N LEU A 112 28.35 -9.63 -18.70
CA LEU A 112 28.62 -8.57 -17.73
C LEU A 112 28.34 -7.24 -18.43
N THR A 113 27.15 -6.69 -18.21
CA THR A 113 26.70 -5.43 -18.83
C THR A 113 27.21 -4.24 -18.04
N VAL A 114 27.90 -3.33 -18.74
CA VAL A 114 28.32 -2.03 -18.21
C VAL A 114 27.36 -0.97 -18.76
N ALA A 115 26.38 -0.57 -17.96
CA ALA A 115 25.37 0.43 -18.32
C ALA A 115 25.71 1.78 -17.69
N THR A 116 25.25 2.88 -18.29
CA THR A 116 25.29 4.19 -17.63
C THR A 116 24.49 4.11 -16.33
N ALA A 117 25.02 4.64 -15.25
CA ALA A 117 24.37 4.61 -13.95
C ALA A 117 23.05 5.40 -13.98
N ASN A 118 22.01 4.82 -13.36
CA ASN A 118 20.75 5.46 -13.07
C ASN A 118 20.63 5.61 -11.55
N GLU A 119 20.91 6.78 -11.02
CA GLU A 119 20.93 7.04 -9.56
C GLU A 119 19.74 7.91 -9.17
N LEU A 120 18.86 7.37 -8.32
CA LEU A 120 17.70 8.11 -7.83
C LEU A 120 17.91 8.47 -6.36
N ALA A 121 17.69 9.75 -6.03
CA ALA A 121 17.76 10.22 -4.66
C ALA A 121 16.41 10.06 -3.98
N TYR A 122 16.41 9.54 -2.75
CA TYR A 122 15.23 9.51 -1.91
C TYR A 122 15.61 9.85 -0.46
N SER A 123 15.03 10.95 0.01
CA SER A 123 15.39 11.58 1.28
C SER A 123 16.91 11.84 1.37
N THR A 124 17.63 11.03 2.14
CA THR A 124 19.08 11.18 2.41
C THR A 124 19.91 10.06 1.77
N LEU A 125 19.27 9.18 0.99
CA LEU A 125 19.89 8.02 0.34
C LEU A 125 19.85 8.19 -1.18
N THR A 126 20.72 7.43 -1.85
CA THR A 126 20.77 7.33 -3.31
C THR A 126 20.70 5.85 -3.69
N PHE A 127 19.78 5.51 -4.58
CA PHE A 127 19.52 4.14 -5.02
C PHE A 127 20.05 3.97 -6.45
N PRO A 128 20.99 3.05 -6.70
CA PRO A 128 21.57 2.81 -8.02
C PRO A 128 20.74 1.77 -8.78
N PHE A 129 19.79 2.25 -9.57
CA PHE A 129 18.91 1.44 -10.39
C PHE A 129 19.68 0.70 -11.48
N ARG A 130 19.26 -0.55 -11.68
CA ARG A 130 19.69 -1.42 -12.78
C ARG A 130 18.42 -1.97 -13.39
N GLN A 131 18.23 -1.78 -14.70
CA GLN A 131 16.97 -2.09 -15.37
C GLN A 131 17.19 -2.86 -16.67
N ALA A 132 16.30 -3.80 -16.98
CA ALA A 132 16.32 -4.51 -18.27
C ALA A 132 16.06 -3.54 -19.42
N LEU A 133 15.03 -2.70 -19.29
CA LEU A 133 14.68 -1.62 -20.20
C LEU A 133 14.60 -0.30 -19.45
N TYR A 134 15.41 0.67 -19.86
CA TYR A 134 15.21 2.08 -19.54
C TYR A 134 14.54 2.75 -20.73
N VAL A 135 13.39 3.38 -20.50
CA VAL A 135 12.66 4.18 -21.48
C VAL A 135 12.64 5.62 -20.99
N GLY A 136 13.22 6.53 -21.79
CA GLY A 136 13.09 7.96 -21.57
C GLY A 136 12.02 8.57 -22.48
N ALA A 137 11.84 9.89 -22.42
CA ALA A 137 10.93 10.63 -23.32
C ALA A 137 11.14 10.37 -24.84
N GLY A 138 12.34 9.97 -25.26
CA GLY A 138 12.67 9.63 -26.65
C GLY A 138 12.53 8.14 -27.01
N GLY A 139 12.09 7.31 -26.05
CA GLY A 139 12.02 5.86 -26.14
C GLY A 139 13.17 5.14 -25.43
N VAL A 140 13.39 3.87 -25.78
CA VAL A 140 14.40 3.00 -25.17
C VAL A 140 15.80 3.60 -25.26
N VAL A 141 16.48 3.74 -24.11
CA VAL A 141 17.84 4.24 -23.99
C VAL A 141 18.80 3.07 -23.78
N THR A 142 19.41 2.60 -24.88
CA THR A 142 20.22 1.36 -24.90
C THR A 142 21.40 1.38 -23.93
N LYS A 143 22.07 2.52 -23.76
CA LYS A 143 23.22 2.69 -22.85
C LYS A 143 22.84 2.62 -21.36
N GLU A 144 21.57 2.77 -21.02
CA GLU A 144 21.02 2.72 -19.66
C GLU A 144 20.24 1.41 -19.44
N SER A 145 20.22 0.51 -20.44
CA SER A 145 19.44 -0.73 -20.41
C SER A 145 20.33 -1.97 -20.35
N VAL A 146 19.90 -2.98 -19.59
CA VAL A 146 20.50 -4.32 -19.59
C VAL A 146 19.76 -5.20 -20.60
N LEU A 147 19.92 -4.88 -21.90
CA LEU A 147 19.20 -5.57 -22.98
C LEU A 147 19.49 -7.08 -23.05
N ALA A 148 20.60 -7.54 -22.46
CA ALA A 148 20.89 -8.97 -22.33
C ALA A 148 19.89 -9.73 -21.44
N SER A 149 19.01 -9.04 -20.71
CA SER A 149 17.94 -9.62 -19.88
C SER A 149 16.54 -9.54 -20.52
N VAL A 150 16.44 -8.93 -21.71
CA VAL A 150 15.18 -8.84 -22.47
C VAL A 150 15.17 -9.96 -23.49
N VAL A 151 14.43 -11.03 -23.20
CA VAL A 151 14.42 -12.27 -23.99
C VAL A 151 13.12 -12.39 -24.77
N GLY A 152 13.20 -12.91 -26.00
CA GLY A 152 12.01 -13.07 -26.84
C GLY A 152 11.40 -11.74 -27.28
N GLY A 153 10.21 -11.81 -27.88
CA GLY A 153 9.43 -10.65 -28.25
C GLY A 153 10.13 -9.62 -29.14
N THR A 154 9.69 -8.37 -29.04
CA THR A 154 10.31 -7.22 -29.70
C THR A 154 10.17 -5.99 -28.83
N ALA A 155 11.26 -5.26 -28.61
CA ALA A 155 11.27 -3.94 -28.00
C ALA A 155 11.63 -2.87 -29.04
N THR A 156 10.84 -1.81 -29.07
CA THR A 156 11.00 -0.63 -29.92
C THR A 156 11.07 0.61 -29.04
N ASN A 157 11.21 1.79 -29.65
CA ASN A 157 11.22 3.05 -28.91
C ASN A 157 9.88 3.38 -28.23
N THR A 158 8.77 2.81 -28.67
CA THR A 158 7.43 3.17 -28.15
C THR A 158 6.68 1.99 -27.53
N ALA A 159 7.15 0.76 -27.72
CA ALA A 159 6.49 -0.42 -27.20
C ALA A 159 7.43 -1.62 -27.09
N ALA A 160 7.14 -2.52 -26.16
CA ALA A 160 7.63 -3.89 -26.15
C ALA A 160 6.46 -4.89 -26.20
N THR A 161 6.60 -5.95 -26.99
CA THR A 161 5.57 -6.97 -27.18
C THR A 161 6.14 -8.37 -27.03
N GLY A 162 5.52 -9.21 -26.20
CA GLY A 162 5.87 -10.63 -26.02
C GLY A 162 7.27 -10.84 -25.45
N VAL A 163 7.79 -9.89 -24.66
CA VAL A 163 9.12 -9.97 -24.05
C VAL A 163 9.04 -10.71 -22.71
N SER A 164 10.08 -11.47 -22.40
CA SER A 164 10.27 -12.14 -21.11
C SER A 164 11.45 -11.53 -20.38
N ILE A 165 11.28 -11.22 -19.09
CA ILE A 165 12.35 -10.68 -18.22
C ILE A 165 12.36 -11.50 -16.93
N THR A 166 13.50 -12.10 -16.60
CA THR A 166 13.66 -12.92 -15.39
C THR A 166 14.84 -12.44 -14.57
N SER A 167 14.63 -12.29 -13.26
CA SER A 167 15.67 -11.89 -12.32
C SER A 167 15.62 -12.77 -11.08
N THR A 168 16.79 -13.24 -10.66
CA THR A 168 17.04 -13.93 -9.40
C THR A 168 18.04 -13.18 -8.52
N GLY A 169 18.63 -12.10 -9.05
CA GLY A 169 19.46 -11.17 -8.31
C GLY A 169 18.64 -10.11 -7.58
N GLU A 170 19.27 -9.46 -6.62
CA GLU A 170 18.63 -8.44 -5.80
C GLU A 170 18.58 -7.07 -6.50
N ALA A 171 17.54 -6.29 -6.16
CA ALA A 171 17.34 -4.90 -6.57
C ALA A 171 17.58 -4.62 -8.07
N PHE A 172 16.98 -5.44 -8.91
CA PHE A 172 16.95 -5.27 -10.36
C PHE A 172 15.53 -4.96 -10.84
N ASN A 173 15.40 -3.95 -11.68
CA ASN A 173 14.15 -3.51 -12.28
C ASN A 173 13.93 -4.15 -13.66
N GLY A 174 12.67 -4.41 -14.02
CA GLY A 174 12.34 -4.89 -15.36
C GLY A 174 12.26 -3.74 -16.34
N VAL A 175 11.13 -3.06 -16.35
CA VAL A 175 10.90 -1.90 -17.21
C VAL A 175 10.79 -0.64 -16.38
N TYR A 176 11.69 0.31 -16.64
CA TYR A 176 11.71 1.64 -16.04
C TYR A 176 11.35 2.67 -17.12
N VAL A 177 10.24 3.38 -16.93
CA VAL A 177 9.78 4.43 -17.85
C VAL A 177 9.83 5.77 -17.12
N SER A 178 10.76 6.63 -17.53
CA SER A 178 10.91 8.00 -17.05
C SER A 178 10.53 8.95 -18.17
N ASP A 179 9.39 9.59 -17.99
CA ASP A 179 8.78 10.52 -18.95
C ASP A 179 8.40 9.88 -20.30
N GLY A 180 7.28 10.33 -20.88
CA GLY A 180 6.80 9.88 -22.20
C GLY A 180 5.96 8.61 -22.18
N SER A 181 5.50 8.18 -23.36
CA SER A 181 4.54 7.08 -23.48
C SER A 181 5.17 5.76 -23.94
N TYR A 182 4.88 4.66 -23.24
CA TYR A 182 5.36 3.32 -23.59
C TYR A 182 4.28 2.26 -23.38
N ALA A 183 4.18 1.31 -24.32
CA ALA A 183 3.26 0.19 -24.23
C ALA A 183 4.00 -1.14 -24.00
N LEU A 184 3.53 -1.94 -23.06
CA LEU A 184 3.98 -3.31 -22.80
C LEU A 184 2.82 -4.27 -23.08
N THR A 185 2.91 -5.04 -24.16
CA THR A 185 1.86 -5.99 -24.56
C THR A 185 2.34 -7.43 -24.40
N SER A 186 1.59 -8.23 -23.65
CA SER A 186 1.92 -9.61 -23.33
C SER A 186 3.34 -9.82 -22.74
N PRO A 187 3.84 -8.98 -21.79
CA PRO A 187 5.10 -9.27 -21.14
C PRO A 187 4.97 -10.42 -20.13
N GLU A 188 6.03 -11.21 -19.99
CA GLU A 188 6.20 -12.18 -18.91
C GLU A 188 7.36 -11.75 -18.01
N ILE A 189 7.09 -11.36 -16.76
CA ILE A 189 8.13 -10.92 -15.82
C ILE A 189 8.13 -11.81 -14.58
N SER A 190 9.26 -12.43 -14.25
CA SER A 190 9.40 -13.33 -13.09
C SER A 190 10.63 -12.97 -12.25
N PHE A 191 10.39 -12.34 -11.09
CA PHE A 191 11.45 -11.79 -10.24
C PHE A 191 11.50 -12.49 -8.88
N THR A 192 12.70 -12.80 -8.40
CA THR A 192 12.95 -13.24 -7.03
C THR A 192 14.07 -12.44 -6.41
N GLY A 193 14.00 -12.21 -5.10
CA GLY A 193 15.05 -11.52 -4.32
C GLY A 193 14.56 -10.22 -3.70
N ASN A 194 15.43 -9.51 -3.01
CA ASN A 194 15.07 -8.30 -2.25
C ASN A 194 15.00 -7.06 -3.18
N GLY A 195 13.89 -6.30 -3.13
CA GLY A 195 13.72 -5.03 -3.84
C GLY A 195 14.31 -3.83 -3.11
N ARG A 196 14.67 -3.98 -1.83
CA ARG A 196 15.25 -3.00 -0.92
C ARG A 196 14.37 -1.79 -0.57
N CYS A 197 13.70 -1.16 -1.53
CA CYS A 197 12.88 0.03 -1.28
C CYS A 197 11.80 0.23 -2.35
N ASP A 198 10.56 -0.10 -2.02
CA ASP A 198 9.38 0.13 -2.87
C ASP A 198 8.76 1.52 -2.71
N PHE A 199 9.31 2.39 -1.86
CA PHE A 199 8.99 3.83 -1.77
C PHE A 199 9.64 4.69 -2.86
N ILE A 200 10.49 4.07 -3.68
CA ILE A 200 11.11 4.69 -4.87
C ILE A 200 11.06 3.72 -6.07
N GLY A 201 10.48 2.55 -5.88
CA GLY A 201 10.43 1.45 -6.83
C GLY A 201 11.74 0.79 -7.20
N TYR A 202 12.69 0.75 -6.26
CA TYR A 202 13.92 -0.02 -6.47
C TYR A 202 13.61 -1.52 -6.52
N GLY A 203 14.15 -2.22 -7.52
CA GLY A 203 13.91 -3.65 -7.70
C GLY A 203 12.50 -4.04 -8.17
N ALA A 204 11.62 -3.08 -8.49
CA ALA A 204 10.28 -3.36 -8.99
C ALA A 204 10.30 -3.96 -10.40
N ALA A 205 9.36 -4.87 -10.70
CA ALA A 205 9.24 -5.44 -12.05
C ALA A 205 8.94 -4.35 -13.09
N VAL A 206 8.04 -3.42 -12.79
CA VAL A 206 7.71 -2.28 -13.65
C VAL A 206 7.57 -1.00 -12.83
N LEU A 207 8.17 0.08 -13.31
CA LEU A 207 8.08 1.42 -12.75
C LEU A 207 7.76 2.44 -13.85
N GLY A 208 6.66 3.17 -13.69
CA GLY A 208 6.39 4.41 -14.43
C GLY A 208 6.60 5.62 -13.52
N THR A 209 7.33 6.63 -13.99
CA THR A 209 7.64 7.83 -13.22
C THR A 209 7.80 9.06 -14.11
N GLY A 210 7.52 10.24 -13.56
CA GLY A 210 7.74 11.53 -14.21
C GLY A 210 6.48 12.13 -14.83
N ASP A 211 6.37 13.45 -14.76
CA ASP A 211 5.24 14.23 -15.26
C ASP A 211 5.04 14.02 -16.77
N GLY A 212 3.90 13.45 -17.14
CA GLY A 212 3.58 13.09 -18.54
C GLY A 212 4.09 11.72 -18.98
N ALA A 213 4.60 10.89 -18.07
CA ALA A 213 4.79 9.47 -18.37
C ALA A 213 3.43 8.76 -18.50
N THR A 214 3.23 8.02 -19.59
CA THR A 214 2.06 7.14 -19.76
C THR A 214 2.52 5.74 -20.05
N LEU A 215 2.30 4.82 -19.13
CA LEU A 215 2.73 3.44 -19.26
C LEU A 215 1.51 2.52 -19.30
N VAL A 216 1.32 1.85 -20.43
CA VAL A 216 0.20 0.91 -20.62
C VAL A 216 0.73 -0.52 -20.62
N LEU A 217 0.28 -1.33 -19.68
CA LEU A 217 0.50 -2.77 -19.64
C LEU A 217 -0.79 -3.46 -20.08
N ASP A 218 -0.70 -4.33 -21.07
CA ASP A 218 -1.84 -5.10 -21.58
C ASP A 218 -1.44 -6.57 -21.68
N ASP A 219 -2.30 -7.47 -21.19
CA ASP A 219 -2.06 -8.92 -21.19
C ASP A 219 -0.77 -9.34 -20.44
N ALA A 220 -0.37 -8.58 -19.41
CA ALA A 220 0.85 -8.84 -18.66
C ALA A 220 0.69 -10.01 -17.68
N THR A 221 1.74 -10.83 -17.56
CA THR A 221 1.90 -11.81 -16.48
C THR A 221 3.14 -11.45 -15.67
N ILE A 222 2.95 -10.97 -14.44
CA ILE A 222 4.04 -10.57 -13.54
C ILE A 222 3.94 -11.38 -12.25
N ALA A 223 5.02 -12.09 -11.93
CA ALA A 223 5.16 -12.84 -10.68
C ALA A 223 6.44 -12.41 -9.97
N THR A 224 6.30 -11.90 -8.75
CA THR A 224 7.44 -11.52 -7.91
C THR A 224 7.45 -12.31 -6.61
N LYS A 225 8.64 -12.61 -6.09
CA LYS A 225 8.82 -13.23 -4.79
C LYS A 225 10.01 -12.64 -4.05
N GLY A 226 9.78 -11.95 -2.94
CA GLY A 226 10.86 -11.35 -2.19
C GLY A 226 10.45 -10.16 -1.35
N VAL A 227 11.37 -9.71 -0.52
CA VAL A 227 11.19 -8.56 0.37
C VAL A 227 11.03 -7.30 -0.48
N VAL A 228 9.89 -6.62 -0.35
CA VAL A 228 9.49 -5.43 -1.13
C VAL A 228 9.79 -5.56 -2.63
N ARG A 229 9.65 -6.77 -3.19
CA ARG A 229 9.85 -7.03 -4.61
C ARG A 229 8.55 -6.76 -5.38
N THR A 230 8.20 -5.49 -5.50
CA THR A 230 6.90 -5.03 -6.03
C THR A 230 6.74 -5.32 -7.53
N ALA A 231 5.50 -5.62 -7.96
CA ALA A 231 5.21 -5.89 -9.36
C ALA A 231 5.12 -4.60 -10.18
N VAL A 232 4.27 -3.65 -9.76
CA VAL A 232 4.05 -2.39 -10.49
C VAL A 232 4.12 -1.22 -9.53
N ILE A 233 4.87 -0.19 -9.91
CA ILE A 233 4.89 1.09 -9.22
C ILE A 233 4.60 2.22 -10.20
N ALA A 234 3.77 3.15 -9.77
CA ALA A 234 3.52 4.43 -10.41
C ALA A 234 4.01 5.53 -9.48
N ASP A 235 4.79 6.47 -10.00
CA ASP A 235 5.36 7.57 -9.22
C ASP A 235 5.33 8.90 -9.99
N ASP A 236 5.52 10.01 -9.26
CA ASP A 236 5.89 11.34 -9.73
C ASP A 236 5.08 11.86 -10.95
N GLY A 237 3.74 11.83 -10.87
CA GLY A 237 2.86 12.39 -11.90
C GLY A 237 2.61 11.49 -13.11
N SER A 238 3.08 10.24 -13.08
CA SER A 238 2.82 9.28 -14.15
C SER A 238 1.37 8.79 -14.19
N ASN A 239 0.93 8.35 -15.38
CA ASN A 239 -0.32 7.61 -15.59
C ASN A 239 0.01 6.17 -16.00
N VAL A 240 -0.14 5.23 -15.07
CA VAL A 240 0.08 3.79 -15.32
C VAL A 240 -1.26 3.09 -15.47
N VAL A 241 -1.50 2.50 -16.63
CA VAL A 241 -2.73 1.74 -16.94
C VAL A 241 -2.36 0.28 -17.14
N VAL A 242 -2.88 -0.60 -16.31
CA VAL A 242 -2.71 -2.05 -16.42
C VAL A 242 -4.05 -2.67 -16.79
N LYS A 243 -4.10 -3.45 -17.86
CA LYS A 243 -5.33 -4.09 -18.32
C LYS A 243 -5.14 -5.54 -18.72
N ASN A 244 -6.19 -6.35 -18.56
CA ASN A 244 -6.20 -7.77 -18.94
C ASN A 244 -5.04 -8.58 -18.37
N SER A 245 -4.55 -8.23 -17.17
CA SER A 245 -3.25 -8.70 -16.67
C SER A 245 -3.38 -9.48 -15.36
N THR A 246 -2.39 -10.33 -15.09
CA THR A 246 -2.23 -11.05 -13.82
C THR A 246 -0.95 -10.61 -13.12
N LEU A 247 -1.08 -10.10 -11.90
CA LEU A 247 0.03 -9.66 -11.05
C LEU A 247 -0.01 -10.45 -9.73
N SER A 248 1.13 -11.04 -9.35
CA SER A 248 1.25 -11.76 -8.08
C SER A 248 2.57 -11.41 -7.39
N ALA A 249 2.51 -11.12 -6.09
CA ALA A 249 3.67 -10.84 -5.27
C ALA A 249 3.68 -11.72 -4.01
N ALA A 250 4.76 -12.45 -3.79
CA ALA A 250 4.94 -13.36 -2.65
C ALA A 250 6.03 -12.88 -1.71
N ASP A 251 5.88 -13.18 -0.42
CA ASP A 251 6.81 -12.74 0.61
C ASP A 251 8.20 -13.35 0.40
N GLY A 252 9.22 -12.61 0.83
CA GLY A 252 10.62 -13.02 0.85
C GLY A 252 11.12 -13.44 2.22
N VAL A 253 12.40 -13.81 2.26
CA VAL A 253 13.14 -13.98 3.50
C VAL A 253 13.73 -12.63 3.89
N LEU A 254 13.43 -12.16 5.09
CA LEU A 254 13.99 -10.91 5.63
C LEU A 254 15.49 -11.07 5.88
N PRO A 255 16.30 -10.00 5.69
CA PRO A 255 17.68 -9.98 6.16
C PRO A 255 17.74 -10.19 7.68
N ASP A 256 18.66 -11.00 8.17
CA ASP A 256 18.78 -11.36 9.60
C ASP A 256 19.03 -10.13 10.49
N GLU A 257 19.66 -9.10 9.94
CA GLU A 257 19.95 -7.83 10.60
C GLU A 257 18.77 -6.85 10.65
N TYR A 258 17.65 -7.16 9.98
CA TYR A 258 16.53 -6.22 9.89
C TYR A 258 15.87 -5.98 11.24
N VAL A 259 15.71 -4.70 11.57
CA VAL A 259 14.93 -4.25 12.73
C VAL A 259 13.66 -3.55 12.21
N PRO A 260 12.46 -4.00 12.61
CA PRO A 260 11.21 -3.37 12.22
C PRO A 260 11.19 -1.86 12.48
N SER A 261 11.00 -1.10 11.41
CA SER A 261 11.09 0.36 11.37
C SER A 261 9.96 0.92 10.53
N SER A 262 9.43 2.07 10.95
CA SER A 262 8.44 2.84 10.19
C SER A 262 9.09 3.98 9.39
N ASP A 263 10.40 3.92 9.16
CA ASP A 263 11.14 4.88 8.35
C ASP A 263 11.10 4.40 6.89
N PRO A 264 10.42 5.12 5.97
CA PRO A 264 10.23 4.67 4.58
C PRO A 264 11.51 4.29 3.85
N ARG A 265 12.64 4.90 4.22
CA ARG A 265 13.98 4.59 3.68
C ARG A 265 14.44 3.14 3.95
N TYR A 266 13.89 2.51 4.98
CA TYR A 266 14.32 1.21 5.52
C TYR A 266 13.14 0.26 5.79
N MET A 267 11.90 0.69 5.55
CA MET A 267 10.71 -0.10 5.89
C MET A 267 10.49 -1.18 4.84
N ILE A 268 10.66 -2.44 5.26
CA ILE A 268 10.51 -3.61 4.38
C ILE A 268 9.55 -4.66 4.96
N VAL A 269 8.82 -4.31 6.02
CA VAL A 269 7.78 -5.13 6.65
C VAL A 269 6.62 -4.22 6.98
N VAL A 270 5.39 -4.74 6.87
CA VAL A 270 4.19 -4.01 7.28
C VAL A 270 4.29 -3.58 8.75
N PRO A 271 3.89 -2.34 9.09
CA PRO A 271 3.80 -1.95 10.49
C PRO A 271 2.78 -2.83 11.23
N TRP A 272 3.25 -3.66 12.17
CA TRP A 272 2.39 -4.63 12.88
C TRP A 272 1.22 -3.98 13.65
N MET A 273 1.30 -2.67 13.97
CA MET A 273 0.19 -1.93 14.57
C MET A 273 -1.05 -1.80 13.68
N LEU A 274 -0.94 -2.19 12.41
CA LEU A 274 -2.11 -2.38 11.53
C LEU A 274 -2.84 -3.69 11.80
N GLY A 275 -2.34 -4.54 12.70
CA GLY A 275 -2.86 -5.89 12.91
C GLY A 275 -2.55 -6.82 11.74
N LEU A 276 -1.38 -6.64 11.11
CA LEU A 276 -0.92 -7.35 9.92
C LEU A 276 0.50 -7.91 10.05
N SER A 277 0.80 -8.86 9.18
CA SER A 277 2.15 -9.37 8.89
C SER A 277 2.42 -9.36 7.37
N GLY A 278 3.68 -9.51 6.97
CA GLY A 278 4.08 -9.55 5.55
C GLY A 278 5.19 -8.56 5.19
N ASN A 279 5.85 -8.80 4.06
CA ASN A 279 7.01 -8.02 3.62
C ASN A 279 7.00 -7.63 2.14
N VAL A 280 5.90 -7.84 1.42
CA VAL A 280 5.76 -7.39 0.03
C VAL A 280 4.40 -6.75 -0.25
N ARG A 281 4.42 -5.62 -0.97
CA ARG A 281 3.24 -5.06 -1.62
C ARG A 281 3.23 -5.48 -3.09
N ALA A 282 2.07 -5.84 -3.63
CA ALA A 282 1.98 -6.17 -5.06
C ALA A 282 2.15 -4.92 -5.92
N THR A 283 1.54 -3.80 -5.53
CA THR A 283 1.69 -2.51 -6.20
C THR A 283 1.85 -1.36 -5.21
N ASN A 284 2.45 -0.26 -5.66
CA ASN A 284 2.50 0.99 -4.91
C ASN A 284 2.27 2.21 -5.81
N LEU A 285 1.51 3.17 -5.31
CA LEU A 285 1.22 4.45 -5.93
C LEU A 285 1.84 5.57 -5.10
N LEU A 286 2.75 6.31 -5.71
CA LEU A 286 3.65 7.26 -5.06
C LEU A 286 3.57 8.65 -5.72
N GLY A 287 4.14 9.66 -5.06
CA GLY A 287 4.40 10.96 -5.66
C GLY A 287 3.18 11.89 -5.72
N THR A 288 3.25 12.92 -6.55
CA THR A 288 2.18 13.93 -6.67
C THR A 288 1.40 13.75 -7.96
N ASP A 289 0.08 13.85 -7.91
CA ASP A 289 -0.85 13.78 -9.07
C ASP A 289 -0.72 12.49 -9.90
N THR A 290 -0.13 11.44 -9.33
CA THR A 290 0.09 10.14 -9.98
C THR A 290 -1.20 9.32 -10.06
N ARG A 291 -1.36 8.59 -11.17
CA ARG A 291 -2.52 7.74 -11.43
C ARG A 291 -2.11 6.30 -11.70
N ALA A 292 -2.79 5.36 -11.06
CA ALA A 292 -2.66 3.93 -11.35
C ALA A 292 -4.05 3.32 -11.55
N SER A 293 -4.30 2.73 -12.72
CA SER A 293 -5.59 2.13 -13.06
C SER A 293 -5.44 0.68 -13.49
N TYR A 294 -6.24 -0.20 -12.91
CA TYR A 294 -6.29 -1.63 -13.18
C TYR A 294 -7.65 -1.98 -13.78
N VAL A 295 -7.67 -2.59 -14.97
CA VAL A 295 -8.91 -2.89 -15.70
C VAL A 295 -8.91 -4.36 -16.12
N ASN A 296 -9.88 -5.13 -15.65
CA ASN A 296 -9.98 -6.57 -15.94
C ASN A 296 -8.68 -7.31 -15.55
N CYS A 297 -8.22 -7.08 -14.32
CA CYS A 297 -6.98 -7.65 -13.79
C CYS A 297 -7.23 -8.63 -12.64
N ASP A 298 -6.31 -9.58 -12.48
CA ASP A 298 -6.13 -10.34 -11.24
C ASP A 298 -4.86 -9.84 -10.55
N VAL A 299 -4.99 -9.28 -9.34
CA VAL A 299 -3.88 -8.72 -8.57
C VAL A 299 -3.87 -9.37 -7.20
N SER A 300 -2.74 -9.94 -6.81
CA SER A 300 -2.59 -10.61 -5.52
C SER A 300 -1.27 -10.30 -4.82
N SER A 301 -1.33 -10.26 -3.50
CA SER A 301 -0.17 -10.31 -2.60
C SER A 301 -0.26 -11.54 -1.71
N GLU A 302 0.86 -12.07 -1.22
CA GLU A 302 0.83 -13.12 -0.20
C GLU A 302 0.32 -12.56 1.12
N ASN A 303 0.99 -11.53 1.66
CA ASN A 303 0.53 -10.83 2.86
C ASN A 303 0.49 -9.30 2.62
N TRP A 304 0.89 -8.46 3.59
CA TRP A 304 0.92 -6.99 3.55
C TRP A 304 -0.19 -6.31 2.72
N GLY A 305 0.01 -6.04 1.42
CA GLY A 305 -0.93 -5.22 0.65
C GLY A 305 -0.97 -5.52 -0.85
N VAL A 306 -2.17 -5.50 -1.44
CA VAL A 306 -2.34 -5.67 -2.89
C VAL A 306 -2.14 -4.35 -3.62
N LEU A 307 -2.98 -3.35 -3.33
CA LEU A 307 -2.97 -2.03 -3.99
C LEU A 307 -2.66 -0.94 -2.97
N SER A 308 -1.38 -0.55 -2.88
CA SER A 308 -0.96 0.44 -1.87
C SER A 308 -0.81 1.83 -2.46
N VAL A 309 -1.05 2.82 -1.61
CA VAL A 309 -0.70 4.22 -1.85
C VAL A 309 0.20 4.63 -0.71
N ASP A 310 1.32 5.29 -1.00
CA ASP A 310 2.27 5.73 0.02
C ASP A 310 2.89 7.06 -0.41
N GLU A 311 3.12 7.96 0.56
CA GLU A 311 3.70 9.29 0.32
C GLU A 311 3.05 10.08 -0.84
N GLY A 312 1.81 9.76 -1.18
CA GLY A 312 1.06 10.34 -2.29
C GLY A 312 0.36 11.64 -1.93
N SER A 313 0.22 12.53 -2.92
CA SER A 313 -0.67 13.70 -2.84
C SER A 313 -1.40 13.91 -4.17
N GLY A 314 -2.71 14.11 -4.14
CA GLY A 314 -3.53 14.26 -5.34
C GLY A 314 -3.62 12.99 -6.20
N CYS A 315 -3.22 11.84 -5.66
CA CYS A 315 -3.16 10.58 -6.39
C CYS A 315 -4.56 10.04 -6.72
N THR A 316 -4.64 9.20 -7.77
CA THR A 316 -5.86 8.43 -8.09
C THR A 316 -5.53 6.96 -8.32
N LEU A 317 -6.23 6.08 -7.59
CA LEU A 317 -6.16 4.63 -7.76
C LEU A 317 -7.51 4.12 -8.28
N THR A 318 -7.50 3.34 -9.36
CA THR A 318 -8.74 2.84 -9.96
C THR A 318 -8.69 1.34 -10.19
N THR A 319 -9.79 0.64 -9.89
CA THR A 319 -10.02 -0.76 -10.26
C THR A 319 -11.36 -0.88 -10.96
N ILE A 320 -11.37 -1.55 -12.11
CA ILE A 320 -12.58 -1.83 -12.89
C ILE A 320 -12.59 -3.32 -13.22
N ASN A 321 -13.61 -4.05 -12.77
CA ASN A 321 -13.77 -5.49 -13.04
C ASN A 321 -12.53 -6.32 -12.65
N CYS A 322 -11.90 -6.01 -11.53
CA CYS A 322 -10.70 -6.71 -11.08
C CYS A 322 -11.00 -7.77 -10.02
N THR A 323 -10.07 -8.69 -9.81
CA THR A 323 -9.97 -9.49 -8.59
C THR A 323 -8.76 -9.01 -7.79
N VAL A 324 -8.98 -8.67 -6.52
CA VAL A 324 -7.97 -8.18 -5.57
C VAL A 324 -7.94 -9.16 -4.41
N SER A 325 -6.82 -9.87 -4.22
CA SER A 325 -6.78 -10.99 -3.26
C SER A 325 -5.50 -11.10 -2.44
N ASN A 326 -5.61 -11.69 -1.25
CA ASN A 326 -4.45 -12.16 -0.49
C ASN A 326 -4.35 -13.69 -0.59
N THR A 327 -3.14 -14.20 -0.86
CA THR A 327 -2.91 -15.65 -0.99
C THR A 327 -2.33 -16.30 0.27
N GLY A 328 -1.84 -15.49 1.21
CA GLY A 328 -1.33 -15.90 2.51
C GLY A 328 -2.41 -15.88 3.58
N THR A 329 -2.08 -15.36 4.77
CA THR A 329 -2.99 -15.38 5.93
C THR A 329 -3.34 -13.98 6.46
N ASP A 330 -2.64 -12.95 5.99
CA ASP A 330 -2.84 -11.56 6.37
C ASP A 330 -2.89 -10.67 5.12
N GLY A 331 -3.32 -9.42 5.28
CA GLY A 331 -3.15 -8.38 4.27
C GLY A 331 -4.41 -7.57 4.00
N TYR A 332 -4.22 -6.49 3.24
CA TYR A 332 -5.30 -5.62 2.78
C TYR A 332 -5.45 -5.63 1.26
N GLY A 333 -6.64 -5.28 0.79
CA GLY A 333 -6.92 -4.96 -0.61
C GLY A 333 -6.34 -3.62 -1.01
N THR A 334 -6.82 -2.52 -0.42
CA THR A 334 -6.28 -1.17 -0.65
C THR A 334 -5.78 -0.45 0.61
N TYR A 335 -4.84 0.47 0.43
CA TYR A 335 -4.35 1.38 1.48
C TYR A 335 -4.50 2.83 1.03
N ALA A 336 -5.57 3.48 1.49
CA ALA A 336 -5.98 4.81 1.08
C ALA A 336 -5.45 5.88 2.04
N ILE A 337 -4.25 6.41 1.78
CA ILE A 337 -3.58 7.41 2.64
C ILE A 337 -3.50 8.79 1.98
N GLY A 338 -3.42 9.84 2.81
CA GLY A 338 -3.27 11.21 2.33
C GLY A 338 -4.59 11.75 1.81
N ASP A 339 -4.59 12.34 0.61
CA ASP A 339 -5.77 12.86 -0.08
C ASP A 339 -6.07 12.08 -1.38
N VAL A 340 -5.63 10.81 -1.45
CA VAL A 340 -5.89 9.93 -2.60
C VAL A 340 -7.39 9.74 -2.84
N THR A 341 -7.77 9.65 -4.12
CA THR A 341 -9.09 9.20 -4.54
C THR A 341 -9.01 7.77 -5.06
N GLU A 342 -9.82 6.86 -4.52
CA GLU A 342 -9.93 5.47 -4.98
C GLU A 342 -11.30 5.22 -5.63
N HIS A 343 -11.29 4.75 -6.87
CA HIS A 343 -12.49 4.31 -7.60
C HIS A 343 -12.49 2.79 -7.76
N ILE A 344 -13.47 2.11 -7.17
CA ILE A 344 -13.53 0.66 -7.11
C ILE A 344 -14.86 0.20 -7.70
N LEU A 345 -14.84 -0.18 -8.98
CA LEU A 345 -16.05 -0.51 -9.74
C LEU A 345 -16.05 -1.98 -10.17
N GLY A 346 -17.13 -2.69 -9.89
CA GLY A 346 -17.31 -4.10 -10.28
C GLY A 346 -16.19 -5.04 -9.82
N THR A 347 -15.47 -4.69 -8.74
CA THR A 347 -14.26 -5.41 -8.32
C THR A 347 -14.59 -6.41 -7.23
N THR A 348 -13.98 -7.60 -7.30
CA THR A 348 -14.09 -8.62 -6.27
C THR A 348 -12.87 -8.57 -5.35
N PHE A 349 -13.09 -8.37 -4.05
CA PHE A 349 -12.08 -8.53 -3.01
C PHE A 349 -12.23 -9.89 -2.34
N ASP A 350 -11.13 -10.63 -2.24
CA ASP A 350 -10.98 -11.84 -1.42
C ASP A 350 -9.73 -11.70 -0.56
N VAL A 351 -9.87 -11.01 0.56
CA VAL A 351 -8.77 -10.47 1.35
C VAL A 351 -8.76 -11.05 2.76
N CYS A 352 -7.57 -11.22 3.32
CA CYS A 352 -7.41 -11.91 4.59
C CYS A 352 -7.76 -11.05 5.80
N SER A 353 -7.58 -9.72 5.74
CA SER A 353 -7.77 -8.85 6.92
C SER A 353 -8.60 -7.60 6.67
N TYR A 354 -8.33 -6.84 5.61
CA TYR A 354 -9.06 -5.60 5.33
C TYR A 354 -9.39 -5.50 3.84
N ALA A 355 -10.60 -5.08 3.49
CA ALA A 355 -10.84 -4.58 2.14
C ALA A 355 -10.01 -3.32 1.93
N THR A 356 -10.13 -2.35 2.85
CA THR A 356 -9.37 -1.11 2.81
C THR A 356 -8.95 -0.65 4.20
N ILE A 357 -7.70 -0.19 4.29
CA ILE A 357 -7.23 0.64 5.39
C ILE A 357 -7.24 2.10 4.92
N ASN A 358 -8.04 2.94 5.58
CA ASN A 358 -8.21 4.34 5.25
C ASN A 358 -7.47 5.24 6.27
N TRP A 359 -6.53 6.00 5.74
CA TRP A 359 -5.68 6.95 6.44
C TRP A 359 -5.77 8.36 5.82
N GLY A 360 -6.94 8.71 5.29
CA GLY A 360 -7.26 10.05 4.78
C GLY A 360 -7.87 10.08 3.36
N GLY A 361 -7.81 8.96 2.63
CA GLY A 361 -8.28 8.89 1.25
C GLY A 361 -9.81 8.85 1.10
N THR A 362 -10.31 9.31 -0.04
CA THR A 362 -11.72 9.14 -0.44
C THR A 362 -11.87 7.84 -1.22
N VAL A 363 -12.74 6.94 -0.77
CA VAL A 363 -12.91 5.61 -1.39
C VAL A 363 -14.35 5.45 -1.87
N HIS A 364 -14.55 5.04 -3.11
CA HIS A 364 -15.85 4.73 -3.69
C HIS A 364 -15.92 3.28 -4.17
N TYR A 365 -16.87 2.52 -3.64
CA TYR A 365 -17.26 1.21 -4.14
C TYR A 365 -18.61 1.30 -4.85
N GLY A 366 -18.66 0.82 -6.08
CA GLY A 366 -19.89 0.80 -6.88
C GLY A 366 -19.87 -0.24 -7.99
N ASP A 367 -20.86 -0.16 -8.86
CA ASP A 367 -21.00 -1.04 -10.01
C ASP A 367 -20.19 -0.52 -11.21
N SER A 368 -19.66 -1.41 -12.03
CA SER A 368 -19.00 -1.09 -13.29
C SER A 368 -20.00 -0.84 -14.43
N THR A 369 -20.99 0.03 -14.19
CA THR A 369 -21.97 0.40 -15.23
C THR A 369 -21.26 0.97 -16.47
N ALA A 370 -21.85 0.79 -17.65
CA ALA A 370 -21.24 1.27 -18.88
C ALA A 370 -20.97 2.80 -18.86
N GLU A 371 -21.82 3.58 -18.18
CA GLU A 371 -21.65 5.02 -17.99
C GLU A 371 -20.48 5.35 -17.07
N ALA A 372 -20.42 4.74 -15.87
CA ALA A 372 -19.36 5.00 -14.91
C ALA A 372 -17.97 4.61 -15.46
N VAL A 373 -17.88 3.49 -16.17
CA VAL A 373 -16.63 3.05 -16.81
C VAL A 373 -16.22 3.99 -17.95
N ALA A 374 -17.17 4.50 -18.74
CA ALA A 374 -16.88 5.47 -19.80
C ALA A 374 -16.39 6.81 -19.20
N ASP A 375 -17.02 7.28 -18.12
CA ASP A 375 -16.63 8.52 -17.43
C ASP A 375 -15.21 8.42 -16.85
N LEU A 376 -14.85 7.28 -16.24
CA LEU A 376 -13.48 7.04 -15.76
C LEU A 376 -12.49 6.90 -16.92
N ASN A 377 -12.87 6.24 -18.02
CA ASN A 377 -12.03 6.14 -19.20
C ASN A 377 -11.63 7.52 -19.75
N ASP A 378 -12.59 8.45 -19.81
CA ASP A 378 -12.37 9.79 -20.33
C ASP A 378 -11.62 10.69 -19.32
N SER A 379 -12.01 10.66 -18.05
CA SER A 379 -11.42 11.54 -17.01
C SER A 379 -10.00 11.14 -16.60
N LEU A 380 -9.69 9.85 -16.61
CA LEU A 380 -8.37 9.31 -16.25
C LEU A 380 -7.50 8.97 -17.46
N GLU A 381 -8.00 9.19 -18.67
CA GLU A 381 -7.30 8.91 -19.93
C GLU A 381 -6.84 7.44 -20.02
N LEU A 382 -7.72 6.50 -19.64
CA LEU A 382 -7.40 5.06 -19.58
C LEU A 382 -7.05 4.46 -20.96
N GLY A 383 -7.50 5.10 -22.04
CA GLY A 383 -7.19 4.68 -23.41
C GLY A 383 -7.90 3.40 -23.84
N LEU A 384 -9.04 3.06 -23.23
CA LEU A 384 -9.88 1.94 -23.67
C LEU A 384 -10.57 2.29 -24.99
N THR A 385 -10.52 1.37 -25.94
CA THR A 385 -11.24 1.46 -27.21
C THR A 385 -12.73 1.22 -27.02
N ALA A 386 -13.56 1.65 -27.97
CA ALA A 386 -14.99 1.36 -27.97
C ALA A 386 -15.30 -0.15 -27.92
N THR A 387 -14.43 -0.99 -28.50
CA THR A 387 -14.56 -2.45 -28.43
C THR A 387 -14.26 -2.96 -27.03
N GLU A 388 -13.23 -2.44 -26.36
CA GLU A 388 -12.89 -2.83 -24.98
C GLU A 388 -13.98 -2.39 -24.00
N LEU A 389 -14.47 -1.15 -24.11
CA LEU A 389 -15.59 -0.65 -23.30
C LEU A 389 -16.84 -1.53 -23.46
N ALA A 390 -17.19 -1.90 -24.69
CA ALA A 390 -18.32 -2.79 -24.95
C ALA A 390 -18.11 -4.24 -24.49
N ALA A 391 -16.86 -4.65 -24.26
CA ALA A 391 -16.52 -5.99 -23.80
C ALA A 391 -16.49 -6.11 -22.27
N LEU A 392 -16.37 -5.00 -21.55
CA LEU A 392 -16.42 -4.99 -20.09
C LEU A 392 -17.86 -5.25 -19.62
N PRO A 393 -18.10 -6.33 -18.85
CA PRO A 393 -19.42 -6.58 -18.29
C PRO A 393 -19.73 -5.57 -17.18
N GLU A 394 -21.00 -5.19 -17.05
CA GLU A 394 -21.48 -4.52 -15.84
C GLU A 394 -21.50 -5.54 -14.69
N GLN A 395 -20.85 -5.18 -13.59
CA GLN A 395 -20.71 -6.03 -12.40
C GLN A 395 -20.83 -5.18 -11.15
N ALA A 396 -21.42 -5.76 -10.12
CA ALA A 396 -21.38 -5.17 -8.78
C ALA A 396 -20.05 -5.47 -8.10
N THR A 397 -19.60 -4.53 -7.25
CA THR A 397 -18.46 -4.79 -6.37
C THR A 397 -18.83 -5.82 -5.30
N VAL A 398 -17.93 -6.77 -5.03
CA VAL A 398 -18.11 -7.80 -4.01
C VAL A 398 -16.91 -7.80 -3.08
N ILE A 399 -17.14 -7.66 -1.78
CA ILE A 399 -16.10 -7.63 -0.77
C ILE A 399 -16.26 -8.84 0.15
N ASN A 400 -15.27 -9.73 0.15
CA ASN A 400 -15.12 -10.80 1.13
C ASN A 400 -13.84 -10.53 1.94
N SER A 401 -13.99 -10.24 3.23
CA SER A 401 -12.86 -10.05 4.13
C SER A 401 -12.84 -11.08 5.25
N GLY A 402 -11.68 -11.70 5.44
CA GLY A 402 -11.39 -12.65 6.51
C GLY A 402 -11.37 -12.05 7.91
N ARG A 403 -11.38 -10.71 8.04
CA ARG A 403 -11.52 -10.00 9.32
C ARG A 403 -12.46 -8.81 9.18
N PHE A 404 -11.92 -7.62 8.94
CA PHE A 404 -12.65 -6.36 8.92
C PHE A 404 -12.92 -5.89 7.48
N GLY A 405 -13.97 -5.11 7.28
CA GLY A 405 -14.24 -4.50 5.96
C GLY A 405 -13.32 -3.30 5.74
N VAL A 406 -13.67 -2.17 6.34
CA VAL A 406 -12.92 -0.91 6.23
C VAL A 406 -12.48 -0.43 7.60
N MET A 407 -11.22 -0.04 7.73
CA MET A 407 -10.69 0.58 8.95
C MET A 407 -10.31 2.05 8.72
N TRP A 408 -10.72 2.96 9.60
CA TRP A 408 -10.25 4.34 9.61
C TRP A 408 -9.26 4.61 10.74
N ALA A 409 -8.05 5.03 10.39
CA ALA A 409 -7.10 5.64 11.32
C ALA A 409 -7.13 7.18 11.27
N THR A 410 -7.58 7.75 10.14
CA THR A 410 -7.82 9.18 9.95
C THR A 410 -9.17 9.35 9.25
N GLY A 411 -9.89 10.44 9.53
CA GLY A 411 -11.23 10.67 9.00
C GLY A 411 -11.23 11.01 7.51
N ALA A 412 -11.98 10.26 6.71
CA ALA A 412 -12.19 10.51 5.28
C ALA A 412 -13.43 9.75 4.74
N PRO A 413 -13.98 10.15 3.59
CA PRO A 413 -15.19 9.54 3.04
C PRO A 413 -14.97 8.13 2.49
N VAL A 414 -15.93 7.25 2.78
CA VAL A 414 -16.15 5.99 2.08
C VAL A 414 -17.59 5.95 1.60
N ILE A 415 -17.77 5.71 0.30
CA ILE A 415 -19.07 5.71 -0.39
C ILE A 415 -19.29 4.31 -0.94
N ILE A 416 -20.45 3.74 -0.66
CA ILE A 416 -20.87 2.40 -1.12
C ILE A 416 -22.26 2.54 -1.74
N ASP A 417 -22.39 2.17 -3.01
CA ASP A 417 -23.65 2.23 -3.76
C ASP A 417 -23.77 1.07 -4.77
N GLY A 418 -24.80 1.14 -5.62
CA GLY A 418 -25.13 0.12 -6.61
C GLY A 418 -25.53 -1.20 -5.97
N GLY A 419 -25.11 -2.30 -6.59
CA GLY A 419 -25.29 -3.66 -6.09
C GLY A 419 -24.19 -4.13 -5.14
N THR A 420 -23.39 -3.23 -4.56
CA THR A 420 -22.18 -3.59 -3.78
C THR A 420 -22.49 -4.52 -2.61
N GLN A 421 -21.83 -5.67 -2.55
CA GLN A 421 -22.04 -6.68 -1.50
C GLN A 421 -20.82 -6.78 -0.58
N ILE A 422 -21.03 -6.66 0.73
CA ILE A 422 -19.95 -6.74 1.73
C ILE A 422 -20.21 -7.87 2.70
N THR A 423 -19.28 -8.82 2.78
CA THR A 423 -19.24 -9.90 3.77
C THR A 423 -17.93 -9.87 4.51
N THR A 424 -17.99 -9.78 5.84
CA THR A 424 -16.82 -9.77 6.72
C THR A 424 -16.94 -10.87 7.77
N ALA A 425 -15.82 -11.44 8.19
CA ALA A 425 -15.83 -12.42 9.29
C ALA A 425 -15.96 -11.75 10.67
N GLU A 426 -15.42 -10.54 10.82
CA GLU A 426 -15.42 -9.75 12.05
C GLU A 426 -16.30 -8.49 11.89
N THR A 427 -15.86 -7.32 12.38
CA THR A 427 -16.61 -6.07 12.28
C THR A 427 -16.50 -5.48 10.87
N THR A 428 -17.61 -5.00 10.29
CA THR A 428 -17.55 -4.43 8.93
C THR A 428 -16.82 -3.09 8.88
N PHE A 429 -17.18 -2.12 9.71
CA PHE A 429 -16.60 -0.79 9.71
C PHE A 429 -15.95 -0.49 11.06
N LEU A 430 -14.62 -0.31 11.07
CA LEU A 430 -13.82 -0.09 12.27
C LEU A 430 -13.19 1.30 12.27
N SER A 431 -13.69 2.22 13.10
CA SER A 431 -13.10 3.55 13.28
C SER A 431 -12.32 3.61 14.59
N LYS A 432 -11.03 3.97 14.50
CA LYS A 432 -10.11 4.07 15.63
C LYS A 432 -9.79 5.53 15.93
N SER A 433 -10.57 6.16 16.82
CA SER A 433 -10.48 7.58 17.19
C SER A 433 -10.40 8.52 15.98
N SER A 434 -11.24 8.29 14.97
CA SER A 434 -11.19 9.02 13.71
C SER A 434 -12.56 9.53 13.31
N ALA A 435 -12.59 10.69 12.63
CA ALA A 435 -13.80 11.28 12.05
C ALA A 435 -14.20 10.52 10.77
N ALA A 436 -14.50 9.23 10.89
CA ALA A 436 -14.92 8.41 9.76
C ALA A 436 -16.19 8.99 9.13
N VAL A 437 -16.28 9.02 7.80
CA VAL A 437 -17.48 9.47 7.08
C VAL A 437 -17.90 8.35 6.15
N LEU A 438 -19.04 7.72 6.43
CA LEU A 438 -19.55 6.59 5.66
C LEU A 438 -20.91 6.93 5.03
N THR A 439 -21.06 6.61 3.76
CA THR A 439 -22.36 6.61 3.06
C THR A 439 -22.59 5.25 2.43
N VAL A 440 -23.74 4.64 2.71
CA VAL A 440 -24.19 3.40 2.09
C VAL A 440 -25.58 3.61 1.52
N ASP A 441 -25.73 3.41 0.21
CA ASP A 441 -27.01 3.47 -0.48
C ASP A 441 -27.44 2.08 -0.94
N GLY A 442 -28.47 1.53 -0.29
CA GLY A 442 -29.04 0.22 -0.58
C GLY A 442 -30.15 0.24 -1.63
N SER A 443 -30.52 1.41 -2.18
CA SER A 443 -31.64 1.53 -3.12
C SER A 443 -31.48 0.68 -4.40
N GLU A 444 -30.24 0.36 -4.77
CA GLU A 444 -29.89 -0.48 -5.91
C GLU A 444 -29.37 -1.88 -5.52
N GLY A 445 -29.48 -2.25 -4.25
CA GLY A 445 -29.20 -3.61 -3.78
C GLY A 445 -27.90 -3.77 -2.98
N ALA A 446 -27.23 -2.68 -2.59
CA ALA A 446 -26.09 -2.78 -1.70
C ALA A 446 -26.46 -3.50 -0.40
N SER A 447 -25.58 -4.38 0.08
CA SER A 447 -25.85 -5.21 1.25
C SER A 447 -24.62 -5.46 2.10
N ILE A 448 -24.83 -5.62 3.41
CA ILE A 448 -23.78 -5.80 4.39
C ILE A 448 -24.10 -7.00 5.28
N SER A 449 -23.10 -7.86 5.48
CA SER A 449 -23.13 -8.99 6.39
C SER A 449 -21.84 -9.02 7.22
N SER A 450 -21.98 -9.11 8.54
CA SER A 450 -20.87 -9.23 9.49
C SER A 450 -20.96 -10.56 10.24
N GLY A 451 -19.87 -11.31 10.28
CA GLY A 451 -19.78 -12.59 10.99
C GLY A 451 -19.85 -12.46 12.51
N THR A 452 -19.46 -11.31 13.06
CA THR A 452 -19.63 -10.99 14.50
C THR A 452 -20.97 -10.31 14.80
N GLY A 453 -21.72 -9.93 13.76
CA GLY A 453 -22.93 -9.14 13.89
C GLY A 453 -22.66 -7.67 14.26
N VAL A 454 -21.44 -7.17 14.11
CA VAL A 454 -21.11 -5.75 14.35
C VAL A 454 -20.91 -5.04 13.01
N ILE A 455 -21.81 -4.11 12.71
CA ILE A 455 -21.75 -3.32 11.47
C ILE A 455 -20.74 -2.18 11.62
N PHE A 456 -20.84 -1.40 12.71
CA PHE A 456 -19.96 -0.25 12.94
C PHE A 456 -19.41 -0.24 14.37
N GLN A 457 -18.09 -0.15 14.50
CA GLN A 457 -17.37 0.04 15.76
C GLN A 457 -16.58 1.36 15.70
N LEU A 458 -17.03 2.37 16.43
CA LEU A 458 -16.16 3.47 16.84
C LEU A 458 -15.52 3.11 18.18
N MET A 459 -14.20 3.25 18.27
CA MET A 459 -13.46 3.02 19.52
C MET A 459 -12.28 3.97 19.66
N ASP A 460 -11.77 4.09 20.89
CA ASP A 460 -10.45 4.69 21.12
C ASP A 460 -9.40 4.03 20.21
N THR A 461 -8.27 4.69 19.92
CA THR A 461 -7.16 4.05 19.23
C THR A 461 -6.48 2.99 20.10
N ASP A 462 -6.16 1.84 19.51
CA ASP A 462 -5.27 0.82 20.08
C ASP A 462 -3.88 0.84 19.44
N ASN A 463 -3.58 1.85 18.63
CA ASN A 463 -2.27 1.99 18.01
C ASN A 463 -1.21 2.29 19.10
N PRO A 464 -0.24 1.40 19.34
CA PRO A 464 0.81 1.60 20.34
C PRO A 464 1.82 2.69 19.97
N GLY A 465 1.76 3.20 18.74
CA GLY A 465 2.68 4.18 18.21
C GLY A 465 4.05 3.58 17.90
N LYS A 466 5.06 4.46 17.87
CA LYS A 466 6.44 4.12 17.52
C LYS A 466 7.40 4.56 18.61
N THR A 467 8.53 3.86 18.72
CA THR A 467 9.62 4.22 19.63
C THR A 467 10.62 5.09 18.88
N THR A 468 10.88 6.31 19.37
CA THR A 468 11.98 7.13 18.83
C THR A 468 13.32 6.55 19.26
N VAL A 469 14.21 6.37 18.30
CA VAL A 469 15.56 5.84 18.54
C VAL A 469 16.63 6.82 18.06
N SER A 470 17.85 6.67 18.58
CA SER A 470 19.00 7.51 18.22
C SER A 470 20.26 6.64 18.07
N GLY A 471 21.25 7.11 17.31
CA GLY A 471 22.44 6.31 16.99
C GLY A 471 22.16 5.18 15.99
N LYS A 472 21.04 5.27 15.27
CA LYS A 472 20.61 4.38 14.18
C LYS A 472 20.40 5.22 12.92
N PRO A 473 20.44 4.60 11.72
CA PRO A 473 20.19 5.32 10.47
C PRO A 473 18.70 5.65 10.28
N TRP A 474 17.79 4.94 10.96
CA TRP A 474 16.37 5.27 11.11
C TRP A 474 16.09 6.03 12.41
N SER A 475 15.00 6.79 12.42
CA SER A 475 14.59 7.60 13.57
C SER A 475 13.52 6.96 14.46
N SER A 476 12.90 5.87 14.00
CA SER A 476 11.82 5.21 14.72
C SER A 476 11.75 3.71 14.48
N GLU A 477 11.43 2.96 15.53
CA GLU A 477 11.17 1.53 15.50
C GLU A 477 9.71 1.24 15.86
N THR A 478 9.19 0.12 15.36
CA THR A 478 7.85 -0.36 15.69
C THR A 478 7.86 -1.28 16.92
N SER A 479 8.68 -0.97 17.94
CA SER A 479 8.84 -1.80 19.15
C SER A 479 7.92 -1.43 20.32
N ALA A 480 7.14 -0.36 20.20
CA ALA A 480 6.18 0.04 21.22
C ALA A 480 5.15 -1.09 21.47
N VAL A 481 4.47 -1.10 22.61
CA VAL A 481 3.42 -2.11 22.91
C VAL A 481 2.16 -1.40 23.36
N TYR A 482 1.01 -1.98 23.04
CA TYR A 482 -0.26 -1.45 23.53
C TYR A 482 -0.45 -1.95 24.96
N THR A 483 -0.98 -1.09 25.82
CA THR A 483 -1.36 -1.44 27.20
C THR A 483 -2.77 -0.93 27.47
N GLU A 484 -3.65 -1.84 27.87
CA GLU A 484 -5.04 -1.53 28.16
C GLU A 484 -5.13 -0.48 29.28
N PRO A 485 -5.93 0.59 29.10
CA PRO A 485 -6.18 1.54 30.16
C PRO A 485 -6.84 0.88 31.39
N THR A 486 -6.41 1.27 32.59
CA THR A 486 -6.96 0.73 33.86
C THR A 486 -7.82 1.73 34.63
N GLY A 487 -7.83 3.00 34.21
CA GLY A 487 -8.59 4.07 34.86
C GLY A 487 -10.01 4.16 34.34
N THR A 488 -10.94 4.61 35.19
CA THR A 488 -12.30 4.95 34.74
C THR A 488 -12.29 6.15 33.81
N VAL A 489 -13.19 6.15 32.83
CA VAL A 489 -13.41 7.30 31.95
C VAL A 489 -13.85 8.50 32.78
N SER A 490 -13.13 9.62 32.65
CA SER A 490 -13.55 10.89 33.25
C SER A 490 -14.29 11.72 32.21
N LYS A 491 -15.48 12.24 32.57
CA LYS A 491 -16.24 13.14 31.69
C LYS A 491 -15.40 14.37 31.37
N VAL A 492 -15.24 14.68 30.08
CA VAL A 492 -14.53 15.88 29.64
C VAL A 492 -15.48 17.06 29.64
N SER A 493 -15.07 18.13 30.34
CA SER A 493 -15.84 19.37 30.44
C SER A 493 -15.94 20.04 29.07
N GLY A 494 -17.15 20.45 28.70
CA GLY A 494 -17.41 21.14 27.43
C GLY A 494 -17.52 20.22 26.20
N PHE A 495 -17.32 18.91 26.34
CA PHE A 495 -17.59 17.96 25.27
C PHE A 495 -19.08 17.64 25.22
N ASP A 496 -19.75 18.14 24.18
CA ASP A 496 -21.15 17.86 23.90
C ASP A 496 -21.28 16.49 23.23
N VAL A 497 -22.01 15.60 23.90
CA VAL A 497 -22.29 14.25 23.40
C VAL A 497 -23.58 14.19 22.59
N THR A 498 -24.37 15.25 22.59
CA THR A 498 -25.73 15.29 22.01
C THR A 498 -25.76 15.90 20.62
N THR A 499 -24.68 16.58 20.20
CA THR A 499 -24.59 17.26 18.91
C THR A 499 -23.34 16.78 18.17
N ALA A 500 -23.51 16.29 16.94
CA ALA A 500 -22.41 15.89 16.10
C ALA A 500 -21.73 17.11 15.45
N THR A 501 -20.43 17.01 15.23
CA THR A 501 -19.61 18.01 14.55
C THR A 501 -18.88 17.40 13.36
N SER A 502 -18.27 18.22 12.50
CA SER A 502 -17.45 17.73 11.38
C SER A 502 -16.20 16.97 11.81
N THR A 503 -15.88 16.96 13.10
CA THR A 503 -14.77 16.19 13.66
C THR A 503 -15.20 14.85 14.24
N ASP A 504 -16.51 14.55 14.25
CA ASP A 504 -17.07 13.29 14.74
C ASP A 504 -17.22 12.26 13.62
N ALA A 505 -17.32 10.98 14.00
CA ALA A 505 -17.63 9.93 13.05
C ALA A 505 -19.11 10.01 12.66
N SER A 506 -19.40 9.81 11.38
CA SER A 506 -20.75 9.76 10.84
C SER A 506 -20.94 8.60 9.87
N ALA A 507 -22.14 8.05 9.87
CA ALA A 507 -22.57 7.09 8.86
C ALA A 507 -24.02 7.38 8.45
N THR A 508 -24.28 7.35 7.14
CA THR A 508 -25.61 7.41 6.55
C THR A 508 -25.90 6.11 5.83
N PHE A 509 -27.05 5.53 6.11
CA PHE A 509 -27.56 4.31 5.50
C PHE A 509 -28.91 4.63 4.85
N THR A 510 -28.99 4.50 3.53
CA THR A 510 -30.21 4.80 2.76
C THR A 510 -30.82 3.53 2.21
N ASP A 511 -32.14 3.37 2.36
CA ASP A 511 -32.94 2.29 1.73
C ASP A 511 -32.36 0.87 1.88
N ILE A 512 -31.76 0.58 3.04
CA ILE A 512 -31.05 -0.68 3.30
C ILE A 512 -31.61 -1.43 4.51
N SER A 513 -31.64 -2.76 4.42
CA SER A 513 -31.93 -3.64 5.56
C SER A 513 -30.65 -4.08 6.24
N LEU A 514 -30.52 -3.80 7.54
CA LEU A 514 -29.33 -4.09 8.35
C LEU A 514 -29.70 -4.97 9.54
N ALA A 515 -28.96 -6.07 9.70
CA ALA A 515 -29.02 -6.93 10.87
C ALA A 515 -27.66 -6.94 11.56
N GLY A 516 -27.53 -6.19 12.66
CA GLY A 516 -26.29 -6.09 13.42
C GLY A 516 -26.23 -4.85 14.29
N ASP A 517 -25.17 -4.78 15.08
CA ASP A 517 -24.97 -3.83 16.14
C ASP A 517 -24.04 -2.68 15.72
N PHE A 518 -24.21 -1.55 16.39
CA PHE A 518 -23.45 -0.32 16.24
C PHE A 518 -22.95 0.12 17.61
N TYR A 519 -21.64 0.17 17.78
CA TYR A 519 -20.99 0.48 19.05
C TYR A 519 -20.15 1.74 18.94
N ASN A 520 -20.30 2.63 19.92
CA ASN A 520 -19.35 3.69 20.19
C ASN A 520 -18.71 3.48 21.56
N SER A 521 -17.42 3.17 21.58
CA SER A 521 -16.77 2.55 22.72
C SER A 521 -15.62 3.39 23.26
N ILE A 522 -15.51 3.46 24.58
CA ILE A 522 -14.42 4.15 25.26
C ILE A 522 -13.85 3.27 26.38
N ARG A 523 -12.53 3.17 26.47
CA ARG A 523 -11.81 2.15 27.27
C ARG A 523 -11.19 2.68 28.57
N GLY A 524 -11.24 3.99 28.78
CA GLY A 524 -10.71 4.63 29.99
C GLY A 524 -9.37 5.34 29.76
N GLY A 525 -8.88 6.04 30.78
CA GLY A 525 -7.65 6.86 30.69
C GLY A 525 -7.87 8.27 30.09
N THR A 526 -6.77 8.95 29.78
CA THR A 526 -6.79 10.26 29.09
C THR A 526 -6.81 10.02 27.57
N SER A 527 -7.97 9.65 27.02
CA SER A 527 -8.13 9.58 25.57
C SER A 527 -8.18 10.99 24.98
N SER A 528 -7.50 11.18 23.85
CA SER A 528 -7.72 12.33 22.98
C SER A 528 -9.14 12.20 22.40
N LEU A 529 -10.06 13.10 22.76
CA LEU A 529 -11.46 13.02 22.33
C LEU A 529 -11.74 13.66 20.97
N SER A 530 -10.76 13.66 20.05
CA SER A 530 -11.07 14.10 18.69
C SER A 530 -11.96 13.06 18.03
N GLY A 531 -13.21 13.41 17.78
CA GLY A 531 -14.16 12.59 17.01
C GLY A 531 -14.73 11.38 17.72
N MET A 532 -15.16 11.56 18.97
CA MET A 532 -15.72 10.46 19.77
C MET A 532 -17.25 10.44 19.80
N ASN A 533 -17.98 11.31 19.09
CA ASN A 533 -19.39 11.03 18.82
C ASN A 533 -19.53 10.13 17.59
N LEU A 534 -20.55 9.27 17.61
CA LEU A 534 -21.00 8.47 16.49
C LEU A 534 -22.38 8.99 16.08
N ALA A 535 -22.45 9.63 14.92
CA ALA A 535 -23.69 10.12 14.32
C ALA A 535 -24.19 9.13 13.26
N LEU A 536 -25.38 8.57 13.47
CA LEU A 536 -25.97 7.59 12.56
C LEU A 536 -27.26 8.16 11.99
N THR A 537 -27.33 8.22 10.67
CA THR A 537 -28.56 8.54 9.93
C THR A 537 -29.05 7.30 9.21
N PHE A 538 -30.28 6.91 9.49
CA PHE A 538 -30.98 5.87 8.74
C PHE A 538 -32.09 6.55 7.94
N ASP A 539 -31.92 6.56 6.63
CA ASP A 539 -32.79 7.25 5.69
C ASP A 539 -33.59 6.20 4.89
N GLY A 540 -34.76 5.82 5.43
CA GLY A 540 -35.44 4.60 5.02
C GLY A 540 -34.78 3.33 5.55
N GLY A 541 -35.31 2.17 5.15
CA GLY A 541 -34.78 0.86 5.52
C GLY A 541 -35.19 0.30 6.89
N ASP A 542 -34.67 -0.89 7.19
CA ASP A 542 -35.01 -1.69 8.37
C ASP A 542 -33.74 -2.08 9.13
N ILE A 543 -33.65 -1.70 10.40
CA ILE A 543 -32.48 -1.92 11.25
C ILE A 543 -32.86 -2.84 12.40
N THR A 544 -32.17 -3.96 12.56
CA THR A 544 -32.36 -4.88 13.67
C THR A 544 -31.06 -5.07 14.42
N GLY A 545 -31.00 -4.56 15.66
CA GLY A 545 -29.78 -4.64 16.46
C GLY A 545 -29.75 -3.66 17.64
N VAL A 546 -28.60 -3.63 18.32
CA VAL A 546 -28.26 -2.67 19.36
C VAL A 546 -27.49 -1.50 18.74
N ILE A 547 -27.87 -0.27 19.08
CA ILE A 547 -27.14 0.95 18.73
C ILE A 547 -26.81 1.62 20.06
N THR A 548 -25.53 1.64 20.48
CA THR A 548 -25.23 2.00 21.87
C THR A 548 -23.84 2.55 22.09
N ALA A 549 -23.74 3.44 23.09
CA ALA A 549 -22.50 3.69 23.80
C ALA A 549 -22.07 2.43 24.59
N SER A 550 -20.76 2.21 24.68
CA SER A 550 -20.21 1.02 25.30
C SER A 550 -18.85 1.26 25.99
N ALA A 551 -18.44 0.34 26.87
CA ALA A 551 -17.03 0.09 27.17
C ALA A 551 -16.53 -0.98 26.21
N ALA A 552 -15.29 -0.85 25.75
CA ALA A 552 -14.61 -1.93 25.05
C ALA A 552 -13.48 -2.50 25.92
N LYS A 553 -13.05 -3.71 25.63
CA LYS A 553 -11.85 -4.31 26.22
C LYS A 553 -11.26 -5.32 25.25
N HIS A 554 -9.94 -5.31 25.10
CA HIS A 554 -9.25 -6.39 24.40
C HIS A 554 -9.28 -7.70 25.21
N ASN A 555 -9.04 -8.80 24.51
CA ASN A 555 -8.91 -10.12 25.13
C ASN A 555 -7.70 -10.19 26.08
N ILE A 556 -6.60 -9.49 25.73
CA ILE A 556 -5.38 -9.38 26.52
C ILE A 556 -5.07 -7.91 26.87
N SER A 557 -4.45 -7.67 28.02
CA SER A 557 -4.19 -6.31 28.53
C SER A 557 -2.92 -5.66 27.97
N THR A 558 -2.07 -6.43 27.30
CA THR A 558 -0.85 -5.94 26.67
C THR A 558 -0.71 -6.64 25.33
N ILE A 559 -0.65 -5.88 24.25
CA ILE A 559 -0.52 -6.43 22.89
C ILE A 559 0.88 -6.07 22.39
N THR A 560 1.62 -7.11 22.04
CA THR A 560 2.98 -7.00 21.49
C THR A 560 2.96 -7.30 19.98
N PRO A 561 4.08 -7.12 19.26
CA PRO A 561 4.18 -7.56 17.87
C PRO A 561 3.83 -9.04 17.65
N ALA A 562 3.98 -9.91 18.65
CA ALA A 562 3.60 -11.33 18.54
C ALA A 562 2.08 -11.55 18.61
N ASP A 563 1.34 -10.57 19.15
CA ASP A 563 -0.10 -10.62 19.38
C ASP A 563 -0.87 -9.68 18.44
N TYR A 564 -0.24 -9.26 17.33
CA TYR A 564 -0.72 -8.16 16.48
C TYR A 564 -2.20 -8.27 16.06
N ARG A 565 -2.72 -9.50 15.90
CA ARG A 565 -4.13 -9.74 15.55
C ARG A 565 -5.14 -9.29 16.61
N GLU A 566 -4.73 -9.13 17.87
CA GLU A 566 -5.59 -8.64 18.94
C GLU A 566 -5.95 -7.14 18.75
N LEU A 567 -5.26 -6.41 17.86
CA LEU A 567 -5.62 -5.04 17.50
C LEU A 567 -6.92 -5.01 16.71
N GLY A 568 -7.81 -4.09 17.07
CA GLY A 568 -9.18 -3.95 16.56
C GLY A 568 -10.18 -4.88 17.25
N GLU A 569 -9.72 -5.94 17.90
CA GLU A 569 -10.57 -6.98 18.47
C GLU A 569 -10.98 -6.65 19.89
N VAL A 570 -12.26 -6.33 20.08
CA VAL A 570 -12.78 -5.91 21.39
C VAL A 570 -14.12 -6.55 21.71
N THR A 571 -14.33 -6.81 23.01
CA THR A 571 -15.64 -7.11 23.55
C THR A 571 -16.32 -5.83 24.03
N ASN A 572 -17.50 -5.52 23.48
CA ASN A 572 -18.29 -4.38 23.89
C ASN A 572 -19.22 -4.71 25.06
N THR A 573 -19.34 -3.80 26.01
CA THR A 573 -20.32 -3.84 27.11
C THR A 573 -21.13 -2.55 27.08
N ALA A 574 -22.40 -2.65 26.71
CA ALA A 574 -23.30 -1.50 26.66
C ALA A 574 -23.35 -0.77 28.02
N GLN A 575 -23.13 0.53 28.01
CA GLN A 575 -23.15 1.37 29.21
C GLN A 575 -23.54 2.81 28.88
N ALA A 576 -23.88 3.57 29.92
CA ALA A 576 -24.27 4.97 29.77
C ALA A 576 -23.19 5.81 29.06
N VAL A 577 -23.64 6.77 28.25
CA VAL A 577 -22.79 7.72 27.54
C VAL A 577 -21.93 8.52 28.53
N VAL A 578 -20.63 8.62 28.26
CA VAL A 578 -19.72 9.52 28.99
C VAL A 578 -19.12 10.56 28.06
N ASN A 579 -18.19 10.15 27.18
CA ASN A 579 -17.55 11.00 26.17
C ASN A 579 -17.72 10.43 24.75
N ASN A 580 -18.58 9.42 24.61
CA ASN A 580 -18.78 8.61 23.43
C ASN A 580 -20.25 8.73 22.99
N GLY A 581 -20.65 9.92 22.55
CA GLY A 581 -22.04 10.20 22.19
C GLY A 581 -22.53 9.28 21.08
N VAL A 582 -23.78 8.85 21.16
CA VAL A 582 -24.45 8.10 20.10
C VAL A 582 -25.71 8.86 19.73
N ILE A 583 -25.67 9.42 18.53
CA ILE A 583 -26.66 10.36 18.01
C ILE A 583 -27.32 9.66 16.84
N VAL A 584 -28.61 9.39 16.95
CA VAL A 584 -29.36 8.60 15.96
C VAL A 584 -30.47 9.42 15.35
N SER A 585 -30.55 9.43 14.02
CA SER A 585 -31.64 10.00 13.25
C SER A 585 -32.31 8.91 12.42
N LEU A 586 -33.63 8.77 12.57
CA LEU A 586 -34.48 7.89 11.76
C LEU A 586 -35.37 8.75 10.86
N ALA A 587 -35.18 8.67 9.55
CA ALA A 587 -35.87 9.46 8.55
C ALA A 587 -36.59 8.59 7.51
N ASN A 588 -37.51 9.20 6.77
CA ASN A 588 -38.18 8.65 5.59
C ASN A 588 -38.66 7.20 5.76
N GLY A 589 -39.39 6.94 6.84
CA GLY A 589 -39.97 5.62 7.10
C GLY A 589 -39.03 4.59 7.72
N ALA A 590 -37.81 4.96 8.10
CA ALA A 590 -36.86 4.04 8.74
C ALA A 590 -37.45 3.35 9.99
N VAL A 591 -37.19 2.05 10.13
CA VAL A 591 -37.65 1.24 11.27
C VAL A 591 -36.46 0.67 12.02
N TRP A 592 -36.33 0.99 13.30
CA TRP A 592 -35.34 0.36 14.18
C TRP A 592 -36.00 -0.62 15.16
N THR A 593 -35.73 -1.91 14.97
CA THR A 593 -36.06 -3.00 15.89
C THR A 593 -34.95 -3.17 16.93
N VAL A 594 -35.17 -2.65 18.13
CA VAL A 594 -34.19 -2.69 19.23
C VAL A 594 -34.13 -4.11 19.80
N THR A 595 -32.97 -4.76 19.78
CA THR A 595 -32.82 -6.17 20.24
C THR A 595 -32.28 -6.31 21.67
N GLY A 596 -31.67 -5.25 22.22
CA GLY A 596 -31.06 -5.23 23.55
C GLY A 596 -31.10 -3.85 24.20
N THR A 597 -30.44 -3.69 25.35
CA THR A 597 -30.35 -2.38 26.02
C THR A 597 -29.42 -1.46 25.23
N SER A 598 -29.90 -0.26 24.90
CA SER A 598 -29.18 0.75 24.13
C SER A 598 -29.07 2.06 24.90
N TYR A 599 -27.87 2.63 24.95
CA TYR A 599 -27.60 3.93 25.58
C TYR A 599 -27.23 4.96 24.50
N LEU A 600 -28.04 6.03 24.41
CA LEU A 600 -27.88 7.09 23.42
C LEU A 600 -27.75 8.45 24.10
N SER A 601 -27.30 9.45 23.35
CA SER A 601 -27.26 10.85 23.78
C SER A 601 -28.25 11.74 23.03
N ALA A 602 -28.64 11.34 21.82
CA ALA A 602 -29.72 11.97 21.06
C ALA A 602 -30.43 10.95 20.17
N LEU A 603 -31.73 11.14 20.00
CA LEU A 603 -32.58 10.32 19.13
C LEU A 603 -33.63 11.21 18.46
N ASP A 604 -33.57 11.29 17.14
CA ASP A 604 -34.58 11.94 16.31
C ASP A 604 -35.35 10.88 15.52
N ILE A 605 -36.68 10.94 15.60
CA ILE A 605 -37.61 10.01 14.92
C ILE A 605 -38.55 10.85 14.07
N ALA A 606 -38.46 10.73 12.74
CA ALA A 606 -39.38 11.38 11.83
C ALA A 606 -40.85 10.95 12.06
N ASP A 607 -41.80 11.69 11.48
CA ASP A 607 -43.25 11.44 11.63
C ASP A 607 -43.68 10.07 11.07
N ASP A 608 -42.93 9.55 10.10
CA ASP A 608 -43.16 8.26 9.43
C ASP A 608 -42.20 7.16 9.86
N ALA A 609 -41.19 7.47 10.67
CA ALA A 609 -40.22 6.51 11.20
C ALA A 609 -40.68 5.88 12.52
N SER A 610 -40.07 4.75 12.91
CA SER A 610 -40.44 4.07 14.14
C SER A 610 -39.31 3.32 14.84
N VAL A 611 -39.43 3.22 16.17
CA VAL A 611 -38.60 2.36 17.02
C VAL A 611 -39.51 1.29 17.62
N THR A 612 -39.13 0.03 17.44
CA THR A 612 -39.93 -1.14 17.80
C THR A 612 -39.10 -2.16 18.58
N ALA A 613 -39.74 -3.25 18.99
CA ALA A 613 -39.10 -4.39 19.65
C ALA A 613 -39.38 -5.68 18.85
N PRO A 614 -38.54 -6.72 19.00
CA PRO A 614 -38.80 -8.04 18.45
C PRO A 614 -40.20 -8.56 18.83
N SER A 615 -40.76 -9.38 17.95
CA SER A 615 -42.11 -9.94 18.15
C SER A 615 -42.28 -10.57 19.54
N GLY A 616 -43.35 -10.19 20.23
CA GLY A 616 -43.66 -10.64 21.59
C GLY A 616 -42.97 -9.86 22.72
N LYS A 617 -42.14 -8.86 22.40
CA LYS A 617 -41.47 -7.97 23.37
C LYS A 617 -41.97 -6.54 23.26
N THR A 618 -41.57 -5.72 24.23
CA THR A 618 -41.84 -4.27 24.24
C THR A 618 -40.54 -3.48 24.41
N VAL A 619 -40.45 -2.33 23.75
CA VAL A 619 -39.38 -1.35 23.96
C VAL A 619 -39.89 -0.24 24.88
N SER A 620 -39.07 0.12 25.86
CA SER A 620 -39.32 1.22 26.78
C SER A 620 -38.15 2.20 26.73
N MET A 621 -38.42 3.48 26.96
CA MET A 621 -37.40 4.53 26.93
C MET A 621 -37.42 5.35 28.21
N THR A 622 -36.23 5.71 28.70
CA THR A 622 -36.06 6.80 29.66
C THR A 622 -35.19 7.90 29.05
N VAL A 623 -35.49 9.15 29.37
CA VAL A 623 -34.64 10.31 29.11
C VAL A 623 -34.29 10.93 30.45
N ASP A 624 -33.00 11.02 30.78
CA ASP A 624 -32.49 11.48 32.07
C ASP A 624 -33.14 10.75 33.26
N GLY A 625 -33.32 9.43 33.11
CA GLY A 625 -33.96 8.57 34.11
C GLY A 625 -35.48 8.72 34.24
N THR A 626 -36.11 9.63 33.48
CA THR A 626 -37.57 9.79 33.45
C THR A 626 -38.15 8.92 32.34
N ALA A 627 -39.17 8.12 32.66
CA ALA A 627 -39.88 7.33 31.67
C ALA A 627 -40.53 8.24 30.61
N THR A 628 -40.16 8.01 29.35
CA THR A 628 -40.58 8.82 28.19
C THR A 628 -41.16 7.90 27.14
N ALA A 629 -42.32 8.25 26.60
CA ALA A 629 -42.94 7.47 25.53
C ALA A 629 -42.13 7.62 24.24
N VAL A 630 -41.83 6.51 23.58
CA VAL A 630 -41.26 6.47 22.24
C VAL A 630 -42.36 6.84 21.24
N LYS A 631 -42.17 7.93 20.50
CA LYS A 631 -43.16 8.47 19.54
C LYS A 631 -42.49 8.90 18.26
N ALA A 632 -43.13 8.59 17.13
CA ALA A 632 -42.84 9.22 15.84
C ALA A 632 -43.04 10.75 15.93
N GLY A 633 -42.25 11.49 15.14
CA GLY A 633 -42.15 12.95 15.22
C GLY A 633 -41.45 13.46 16.49
N GLY A 634 -40.77 12.58 17.22
CA GLY A 634 -40.12 12.89 18.49
C GLY A 634 -38.65 13.22 18.31
N SER A 635 -38.18 14.23 19.04
CA SER A 635 -36.76 14.57 19.19
C SER A 635 -36.40 14.53 20.67
N TYR A 636 -35.40 13.73 21.01
CA TYR A 636 -34.96 13.47 22.38
C TYR A 636 -33.47 13.73 22.50
N SER A 637 -33.07 14.39 23.58
CA SER A 637 -31.67 14.68 23.91
C SER A 637 -31.46 14.56 25.41
N GLY A 638 -30.29 14.04 25.82
CA GLY A 638 -29.95 13.74 27.21
C GLY A 638 -29.46 12.31 27.39
N ALA A 639 -29.49 11.78 28.61
CA ALA A 639 -29.15 10.38 28.86
C ALA A 639 -30.35 9.49 28.48
N ILE A 640 -30.32 8.94 27.26
CA ILE A 640 -31.38 8.09 26.73
C ILE A 640 -31.04 6.63 26.99
N THR A 641 -32.00 5.86 27.48
CA THR A 641 -31.88 4.39 27.62
C THR A 641 -33.10 3.73 27.03
N LEU A 642 -32.89 2.87 26.04
CA LEU A 642 -33.90 1.96 25.49
C LEU A 642 -33.71 0.58 26.10
N THR A 643 -34.79 -0.06 26.54
CA THR A 643 -34.77 -1.42 27.11
C THR A 643 -35.87 -2.27 26.51
N VAL A 644 -35.53 -3.51 26.20
CA VAL A 644 -36.43 -4.51 25.61
C VAL A 644 -36.80 -5.55 26.67
N ALA A 645 -38.10 -5.79 26.87
CA ALA A 645 -38.64 -6.73 27.86
C ALA A 645 -39.66 -7.68 27.26
#